data_AF-A0A9P1IM93-F1
#
_entry.id   AF-A0A9P1IM93-F1
#
_cell.length_a   1.000
_cell.length_b   1.000
_cell.length_c   1.000
_cell.angle_alpha   90.00
_cell.angle_beta   90.00
_cell.angle_gamma   90.00
#
_symmetry.space_group_name_H-M   'P 1'
#
loop_
_entity.id
_entity.type
_entity.pdbx_description
1 polymer ?
#
loop_
_entity_poly.entity_id
_entity_poly.type
_entity_poly.pdbx_seq_one_letter_code
_entity_poly.pdbx_strand_id
1 'polypeptide(L)'
;MLRQLVIFGVLFGGGWMICYPKIPEIDLTPAQYNGSWFVIARKPSKVRYFLPKNLTSSTISLILQPDNTTLSFTEYHMVDDKCETLTGEMKENEKGYILNVNRTSGDFVEKLYLRPMYHGYSGEQNEEMNMVLYGCLDGIKNGGCKVGDEVVLIMSNSRHPQTLQLFKSAKIIEDEACIDILQFNALDTYTNCGDIAVDEDQKLRHAKIDEDKTFVDVECRYENLNPKPNNITGFFKEPRILTVVAYIDPIMSGEQIAHISCRYDTEYTAECEWIRQDQCFKTSLEQKVKNGKEVEIKSTMLKKNGTSVDINWSGKVLWENGDEYISVECLAIADDGACDSYRVYVWSDEDHMDQPTIAQIYQELQSVCIDPTDLIFLNTFHECMEPSTHTSKNQCSVQNGWSPITVGMLQGVWYIAAENVGNHKLILKSSVIELKINEHLNNTLDLIYYAGTEPRENRPSVCVGPGIGKVTLLTNGSIGVTYDIVYSNGFKYTVNTTHDILYLDNQRAVLNWCYHQNETTGECSQRDVTFMIRTRHFSHNDLSMVEPYLENVCTDKKSLRWLDLHSQCGMEISKSTLLRRELITLTHFHVLDILTNVQEPNCTYREIRGVKADLLSLERAGTWYLMSLMDEMSMDTYAMVGRLYTVTNTTAVLRLFQSAAYPGKPRNCFTRAFTIQEKQNATDFWYELHFESTTKISTLMIFRFLFFNKQVGVIYSCLENYADGKCKEKAIYVISRHETIDNAELTVLEKVAKSVCIDPENLYHTGAQDECIVDLSRLKPPACSSIDLANSNAEWFEMNLQQIETTYSKFNYHVVASSNPNQTTFSIKFDGQNFQRITEQDGGCLSSPVKSIKFSSRNRNLIMLSDQIILIHIAGVRSDLLLREAQMSGVLPCLHTLPQSNNSNVICTLHKMPDCHKNSGSVIDTSLIDTSVEYNLYASDPYFVRQYRCKFEKNYDDEFLYTCNSQDWNFGCEDPSKGVLNIFKNGSFVTIPNKEVAPIRVPESEIFERGNITITNDMILMVNNEHLVGTAYSIWLKKDLIWNEKMAEVVEKSCVWVLDAQKREEKKNDDSQSTSCF
;
A
#
# COMPACT_ATOMS: atom_id res chain seq x y z
N MET A 1 6.98 -53.02 43.03
CA MET A 1 7.48 -52.11 44.09
C MET A 1 7.25 -50.70 43.57
N LEU A 2 6.10 -50.05 43.83
CA LEU A 2 5.62 -49.46 45.10
C LEU A 2 6.53 -48.30 45.57
N ARG A 3 6.05 -47.12 46.00
CA ARG A 3 4.67 -46.58 46.11
C ARG A 3 4.67 -45.04 46.27
N GLN A 4 3.52 -44.43 45.97
CA GLN A 4 2.99 -43.10 46.33
C GLN A 4 3.48 -42.39 47.62
N LEU A 5 3.48 -41.04 47.59
CA LEU A 5 2.97 -40.08 48.60
C LEU A 5 2.80 -38.69 47.90
N VAL A 6 1.59 -38.12 47.73
CA VAL A 6 0.82 -37.22 48.66
C VAL A 6 1.47 -35.82 48.76
N ILE A 7 1.04 -34.75 48.04
CA ILE A 7 -0.19 -33.88 48.10
C ILE A 7 0.13 -32.48 48.71
N PHE A 8 -0.21 -31.39 47.97
CA PHE A 8 -0.47 -29.96 48.33
C PHE A 8 0.28 -29.30 49.51
N GLY A 9 0.73 -28.03 49.51
CA GLY A 9 0.68 -26.81 48.66
C GLY A 9 1.44 -25.68 49.44
N VAL A 10 1.48 -24.37 49.15
CA VAL A 10 0.60 -23.43 48.44
C VAL A 10 1.37 -22.09 48.21
N LEU A 11 1.14 -21.41 47.07
CA LEU A 11 1.40 -19.99 46.71
C LEU A 11 2.85 -19.43 46.52
N PHE A 12 2.94 -18.52 45.53
CA PHE A 12 4.05 -17.62 45.14
C PHE A 12 5.40 -18.24 44.70
N GLY A 13 5.42 -18.78 43.49
CA GLY A 13 6.64 -18.98 42.70
C GLY A 13 6.59 -18.17 41.40
N GLY A 14 7.05 -16.92 41.43
CA GLY A 14 7.27 -16.14 40.21
C GLY A 14 8.51 -16.64 39.49
N GLY A 15 8.33 -17.39 38.39
CA GLY A 15 9.44 -17.86 37.57
C GLY A 15 10.07 -16.71 36.81
N TRP A 16 11.24 -16.24 37.24
CA TRP A 16 12.05 -15.31 36.46
C TRP A 16 12.49 -15.98 35.16
N MET A 17 12.14 -15.40 34.01
CA MET A 17 12.70 -15.81 32.73
C MET A 17 14.21 -15.52 32.73
N ILE A 18 15.03 -16.56 32.60
CA ILE A 18 16.45 -16.40 32.34
C ILE A 18 16.61 -16.23 30.83
N CYS A 19 17.02 -15.02 30.42
CA CYS A 19 17.36 -14.71 29.04
C CYS A 19 18.65 -15.46 28.64
N TYR A 20 18.67 -16.05 27.45
CA TYR A 20 19.85 -16.72 26.89
C TYR A 20 20.37 -15.91 25.69
N PRO A 21 21.64 -15.48 25.69
CA PRO A 21 22.17 -14.63 24.62
C PRO A 21 22.21 -15.36 23.27
N LYS A 22 21.68 -14.70 22.25
CA LYS A 22 21.59 -15.12 20.84
C LYS A 22 22.25 -14.10 19.93
N ILE A 23 23.56 -14.00 20.01
CA ILE A 23 24.33 -13.04 19.20
C ILE A 23 24.07 -13.34 17.70
N PRO A 24 23.56 -12.39 16.89
CA PRO A 24 23.28 -12.61 15.47
C PRO A 24 24.57 -12.80 14.66
N GLU A 25 24.57 -13.67 13.66
CA GLU A 25 25.70 -13.86 12.72
C GLU A 25 25.60 -12.82 11.61
N ILE A 26 26.13 -11.62 11.88
CA ILE A 26 26.34 -10.58 10.88
C ILE A 26 27.74 -10.76 10.29
N ASP A 27 27.80 -11.00 8.99
CA ASP A 27 29.03 -11.06 8.22
C ASP A 27 29.31 -9.65 7.65
N LEU A 28 30.38 -9.02 8.11
CA LEU A 28 30.83 -7.70 7.66
C LEU A 28 32.23 -7.84 7.05
N THR A 29 32.40 -7.32 5.85
CA THR A 29 33.71 -7.29 5.18
C THR A 29 34.67 -6.35 5.91
N PRO A 30 36.00 -6.60 5.88
CA PRO A 30 36.99 -5.69 6.48
C PRO A 30 36.87 -4.23 6.00
N ALA A 31 36.42 -4.00 4.77
CA ALA A 31 36.16 -2.67 4.22
C ALA A 31 35.05 -1.90 4.95
N GLN A 32 34.04 -2.57 5.53
CA GLN A 32 32.94 -1.93 6.27
C GLN A 32 33.33 -1.47 7.69
N TYR A 33 34.48 -1.91 8.18
CA TYR A 33 35.08 -1.40 9.43
C TYR A 33 36.02 -0.22 9.20
N ASN A 34 36.47 -0.02 7.96
CA ASN A 34 37.50 0.96 7.63
C ASN A 34 36.98 2.40 7.79
N GLY A 35 37.66 3.19 8.61
CA GLY A 35 37.26 4.55 8.96
C GLY A 35 37.52 4.88 10.44
N SER A 36 36.99 6.01 10.89
CA SER A 36 37.10 6.46 12.26
C SER A 36 35.74 6.48 12.95
N TRP A 37 35.73 6.08 14.21
CA TRP A 37 34.54 5.69 14.98
C TRP A 37 34.62 6.28 16.39
N PHE A 38 33.73 7.20 16.71
CA PHE A 38 33.49 7.68 18.06
C PHE A 38 32.78 6.57 18.86
N VAL A 39 33.33 6.21 20.02
CA VAL A 39 32.70 5.24 20.92
C VAL A 39 31.69 5.99 21.79
N ILE A 40 30.40 5.81 21.50
CA ILE A 40 29.30 6.53 22.17
C ILE A 40 29.08 6.00 23.58
N ALA A 41 29.08 4.67 23.72
CA ALA A 41 28.83 4.00 24.98
C ALA A 41 29.55 2.67 25.04
N ARG A 42 30.00 2.31 26.25
CA ARG A 42 30.79 1.12 26.50
C ARG A 42 30.35 0.39 27.77
N LYS A 43 30.12 -0.92 27.66
CA LYS A 43 30.15 -1.83 28.79
C LYS A 43 31.55 -2.46 28.88
N PRO A 44 32.36 -2.15 29.92
CA PRO A 44 33.60 -2.86 30.18
C PRO A 44 33.33 -4.23 30.84
N SER A 45 34.26 -5.18 30.68
CA SER A 45 34.21 -6.45 31.42
C SER A 45 34.28 -6.20 32.93
N LYS A 46 33.58 -7.02 33.72
CA LYS A 46 33.62 -7.00 35.19
C LYS A 46 34.84 -7.72 35.75
N VAL A 47 35.55 -8.50 34.94
CA VAL A 47 36.64 -9.40 35.35
C VAL A 47 38.02 -8.77 35.11
N ARG A 48 38.24 -8.13 33.95
CA ARG A 48 39.52 -7.53 33.55
C ARG A 48 39.31 -6.23 32.75
N TYR A 49 40.25 -5.30 32.89
CA TYR A 49 40.19 -3.95 32.31
C TYR A 49 41.46 -3.63 31.52
N PHE A 50 41.38 -3.74 30.19
CA PHE A 50 42.46 -3.36 29.28
C PHE A 50 42.62 -1.85 29.12
N LEU A 51 41.58 -1.08 29.46
CA LEU A 51 41.56 0.39 29.52
C LEU A 51 41.14 0.87 30.92
N PRO A 52 41.52 2.09 31.34
CA PRO A 52 41.13 2.66 32.62
C PRO A 52 39.61 2.76 32.83
N LYS A 53 39.17 2.76 34.09
CA LYS A 53 37.74 2.83 34.45
C LYS A 53 37.15 4.24 34.34
N ASN A 54 37.98 5.25 34.54
CA ASN A 54 37.71 6.69 34.47
C ASN A 54 37.90 7.23 33.04
N LEU A 55 37.51 6.44 32.04
CA LEU A 55 37.52 6.84 30.64
C LEU A 55 36.45 7.92 30.43
N THR A 56 36.85 9.10 29.94
CA THR A 56 35.90 10.18 29.62
C THR A 56 35.51 10.16 28.15
N SER A 57 36.45 9.89 27.23
CA SER A 57 36.20 9.75 25.79
C SER A 57 36.96 8.60 25.15
N SER A 58 36.49 8.13 23.99
CA SER A 58 37.23 7.20 23.11
C SER A 58 36.83 7.36 21.64
N THR A 59 37.85 7.40 20.77
CA THR A 59 37.74 7.47 19.32
C THR A 59 38.67 6.40 18.73
N ILE A 60 38.09 5.45 17.98
CA ILE A 60 38.79 4.32 17.37
C ILE A 60 38.98 4.59 15.88
N SER A 61 40.21 4.48 15.38
CA SER A 61 40.53 4.46 13.95
C SER A 61 40.90 3.04 13.52
N LEU A 62 40.27 2.59 12.44
CA LEU A 62 40.46 1.28 11.82
C LEU A 62 40.89 1.48 10.36
N ILE A 63 42.12 1.10 10.04
CA ILE A 63 42.70 1.30 8.69
C ILE A 63 43.01 -0.06 8.07
N LEU A 64 42.31 -0.37 6.97
CA LEU A 64 42.47 -1.61 6.21
C LEU A 64 43.87 -1.67 5.60
N GLN A 65 44.57 -2.78 5.86
CA GLN A 65 45.90 -3.01 5.32
C GLN A 65 45.84 -3.50 3.85
N PRO A 66 46.95 -3.39 3.09
CA PRO A 66 47.00 -3.84 1.69
C PRO A 66 46.76 -5.35 1.47
N ASP A 67 46.66 -6.15 2.53
CA ASP A 67 46.30 -7.57 2.50
C ASP A 67 44.77 -7.81 2.47
N ASN A 68 43.96 -6.75 2.52
CA ASN A 68 42.49 -6.74 2.56
C ASN A 68 41.85 -7.61 3.67
N THR A 69 42.63 -8.08 4.66
CA THR A 69 42.21 -9.06 5.67
C THR A 69 42.59 -8.65 7.09
N THR A 70 43.47 -7.65 7.24
CA THR A 70 43.88 -7.12 8.54
C THR A 70 43.59 -5.62 8.64
N LEU A 71 43.14 -5.20 9.83
CA LEU A 71 42.82 -3.81 10.16
C LEU A 71 43.82 -3.34 11.21
N SER A 72 44.53 -2.26 10.92
CA SER A 72 45.32 -1.53 11.92
C SER A 72 44.36 -0.81 12.85
N PHE A 73 44.52 -1.01 14.16
CA PHE A 73 43.68 -0.44 15.20
C PHE A 73 44.45 0.62 15.98
N THR A 74 43.84 1.80 16.14
CA THR A 74 44.34 2.84 17.06
C THR A 74 43.16 3.46 17.83
N GLU A 75 43.16 3.36 19.16
CA GLU A 75 42.18 3.99 20.04
C GLU A 75 42.81 5.19 20.76
N TYR A 76 42.32 6.38 20.43
CA TYR A 76 42.59 7.64 21.13
C TYR A 76 41.56 7.77 22.23
N HIS A 77 42.00 7.97 23.48
CA HIS A 77 41.06 7.98 24.60
C HIS A 77 41.52 8.92 25.72
N MET A 78 40.56 9.54 26.41
CA MET A 78 40.85 10.52 27.44
C MET A 78 40.66 9.95 28.85
N VAL A 79 41.64 10.21 29.72
CA VAL A 79 41.68 9.79 31.13
C VAL A 79 42.26 10.96 31.93
N ASP A 80 41.50 11.44 32.94
CA ASP A 80 41.89 12.59 33.78
C ASP A 80 42.41 13.80 32.95
N ASP A 81 41.62 14.20 31.94
CA ASP A 81 41.88 15.27 30.95
C ASP A 81 43.16 15.13 30.11
N LYS A 82 43.73 13.92 30.05
CA LYS A 82 44.87 13.59 29.17
C LYS A 82 44.45 12.62 28.08
N CYS A 83 44.80 12.96 26.84
CA CYS A 83 44.63 12.08 25.69
C CYS A 83 45.78 11.06 25.63
N GLU A 84 45.46 9.78 25.76
CA GLU A 84 46.36 8.65 25.60
C GLU A 84 46.02 7.87 24.32
N THR A 85 46.97 7.06 23.83
CA THR A 85 46.79 6.26 22.62
C THR A 85 47.14 4.79 22.84
N LEU A 86 46.36 3.92 22.19
CA LEU A 86 46.48 2.47 22.30
C LEU A 86 46.44 1.88 20.89
N THR A 87 47.41 1.02 20.54
CA THR A 87 47.54 0.48 19.18
C THR A 87 47.47 -1.05 19.17
N GLY A 88 47.04 -1.60 18.02
CA GLY A 88 46.86 -3.03 17.87
C GLY A 88 46.57 -3.46 16.43
N GLU A 89 46.34 -4.76 16.26
CA GLU A 89 45.96 -5.38 14.99
C GLU A 89 44.69 -6.20 15.18
N MET A 90 43.69 -5.94 14.34
CA MET A 90 42.43 -6.69 14.26
C MET A 90 42.46 -7.60 13.04
N LYS A 91 42.36 -8.91 13.25
CA LYS A 91 42.49 -9.95 12.21
C LYS A 91 41.26 -10.85 12.18
N GLU A 92 40.81 -11.22 10.99
CA GLU A 92 39.67 -12.11 10.80
C GLU A 92 39.89 -13.49 11.44
N ASN A 93 38.81 -14.11 11.91
CA ASN A 93 38.77 -15.41 12.57
C ASN A 93 37.40 -16.09 12.31
N GLU A 94 37.28 -17.40 12.54
CA GLU A 94 36.16 -18.27 12.08
C GLU A 94 34.71 -17.76 12.30
N LYS A 95 34.48 -16.85 13.25
CA LYS A 95 33.17 -16.23 13.55
C LYS A 95 33.25 -14.74 13.97
N GLY A 96 34.23 -13.99 13.46
CA GLY A 96 34.43 -12.58 13.82
C GLY A 96 35.90 -12.16 13.70
N TYR A 97 36.39 -11.35 14.64
CA TYR A 97 37.73 -10.79 14.61
C TYR A 97 38.48 -10.98 15.94
N ILE A 98 39.80 -11.12 15.88
CA ILE A 98 40.69 -11.08 17.04
C ILE A 98 41.45 -9.76 17.00
N LEU A 99 41.15 -8.89 17.95
CA LEU A 99 41.95 -7.70 18.23
C LEU A 99 43.09 -8.07 19.19
N ASN A 100 44.33 -7.81 18.79
CA ASN A 100 45.53 -7.95 19.61
C ASN A 100 46.05 -6.55 19.93
N VAL A 101 46.10 -6.19 21.22
CA VAL A 101 46.40 -4.82 21.67
C VAL A 101 47.75 -4.77 22.38
N ASN A 102 48.59 -3.81 21.99
CA ASN A 102 49.92 -3.60 22.58
C ASN A 102 49.87 -2.47 23.62
N ARG A 103 50.08 -2.79 24.90
CA ARG A 103 50.22 -1.75 25.95
C ARG A 103 51.63 -1.15 25.93
N THR A 104 51.73 0.16 26.09
CA THR A 104 52.96 0.97 26.08
C THR A 104 53.95 0.70 27.23
N SER A 105 53.64 -0.22 28.15
CA SER A 105 54.40 -0.46 29.39
C SER A 105 54.73 -1.94 29.70
N GLY A 106 54.80 -2.80 28.68
CA GLY A 106 55.38 -4.15 28.79
C GLY A 106 54.78 -5.17 27.81
N ASP A 107 55.41 -6.36 27.69
CA ASP A 107 55.12 -7.44 26.72
C ASP A 107 53.72 -8.11 26.84
N PHE A 108 52.73 -7.44 27.42
CA PHE A 108 51.39 -7.97 27.63
C PHE A 108 50.46 -7.59 26.47
N VAL A 109 50.33 -8.52 25.52
CA VAL A 109 49.32 -8.42 24.45
C VAL A 109 47.98 -8.90 24.99
N GLU A 110 47.03 -7.98 25.20
CA GLU A 110 45.65 -8.38 25.47
C GLU A 110 44.95 -8.79 24.17
N LYS A 111 44.21 -9.90 24.22
CA LYS A 111 43.43 -10.42 23.09
C LYS A 111 41.95 -10.28 23.37
N LEU A 112 41.22 -9.70 22.43
CA LEU A 112 39.78 -9.50 22.51
C LEU A 112 39.14 -10.12 21.26
N TYR A 113 38.22 -11.07 21.48
CA TYR A 113 37.43 -11.68 20.42
C TYR A 113 36.21 -10.79 20.16
N LEU A 114 36.22 -10.04 19.07
CA LEU A 114 35.18 -9.08 18.68
C LEU A 114 34.26 -9.68 17.61
N ARG A 115 32.98 -9.32 17.66
CA ARG A 115 31.98 -9.69 16.66
C ARG A 115 30.91 -8.59 16.53
N PRO A 116 30.48 -8.22 15.32
CA PRO A 116 29.39 -7.29 15.13
C PRO A 116 28.06 -7.91 15.59
N MET A 117 27.31 -7.15 16.39
CA MET A 117 25.92 -7.44 16.76
C MET A 117 24.92 -6.60 15.97
N TYR A 118 25.36 -5.42 15.52
CA TYR A 118 24.54 -4.49 14.75
C TYR A 118 25.45 -3.66 13.84
N HIS A 119 24.97 -3.38 12.63
CA HIS A 119 25.52 -2.37 11.74
C HIS A 119 24.33 -1.75 11.00
N GLY A 120 24.27 -0.42 10.97
CA GLY A 120 23.14 0.31 10.42
C GLY A 120 23.51 1.72 9.99
N TYR A 121 22.80 2.20 8.98
CA TYR A 121 23.01 3.53 8.38
C TYR A 121 21.91 4.52 8.81
N SER A 122 22.25 5.80 8.89
CA SER A 122 21.38 6.97 9.17
C SER A 122 21.86 8.22 8.43
N GLY A 123 21.16 9.35 8.61
CA GLY A 123 21.33 10.55 7.81
C GLY A 123 20.60 10.44 6.47
N GLU A 124 20.36 11.58 5.82
CA GLU A 124 19.55 11.66 4.59
C GLU A 124 20.20 10.95 3.38
N GLN A 125 21.52 10.77 3.42
CA GLN A 125 22.30 10.09 2.40
C GLN A 125 22.93 8.75 2.87
N ASN A 126 22.51 8.22 4.02
CA ASN A 126 23.18 7.07 4.69
C ASN A 126 24.65 7.33 5.08
N GLU A 127 25.05 8.59 5.26
CA GLU A 127 26.41 9.00 5.62
C GLU A 127 26.78 8.64 7.07
N GLU A 128 25.80 8.64 7.97
CA GLU A 128 26.03 8.18 9.34
C GLU A 128 25.98 6.65 9.41
N MET A 129 26.96 6.06 10.07
CA MET A 129 27.06 4.64 10.36
C MET A 129 27.07 4.43 11.87
N ASN A 130 26.34 3.42 12.32
CA ASN A 130 26.27 2.98 13.72
C ASN A 130 26.56 1.48 13.78
N MET A 131 27.51 1.08 14.62
CA MET A 131 27.93 -0.30 14.79
C MET A 131 27.95 -0.67 16.28
N VAL A 132 27.50 -1.89 16.60
CA VAL A 132 27.65 -2.49 17.93
C VAL A 132 28.61 -3.66 17.84
N LEU A 133 29.70 -3.61 18.60
CA LEU A 133 30.64 -4.72 18.75
C LEU A 133 30.46 -5.40 20.10
N TYR A 134 30.31 -6.72 20.07
CA TYR A 134 30.33 -7.59 21.23
C TYR A 134 31.67 -8.31 21.32
N GLY A 135 32.30 -8.25 22.50
CA GLY A 135 33.67 -8.69 22.75
C GLY A 135 33.79 -9.65 23.92
N CYS A 136 34.60 -10.70 23.77
CA CYS A 136 34.99 -11.60 24.86
C CYS A 136 36.50 -11.58 25.10
N LEU A 137 36.93 -11.49 26.37
CA LEU A 137 38.35 -11.61 26.73
C LEU A 137 38.86 -13.06 26.65
N ASP A 138 38.09 -14.02 27.19
CA ASP A 138 38.36 -15.47 27.05
C ASP A 138 37.30 -16.10 26.13
N GLY A 139 37.51 -16.02 24.81
CA GLY A 139 36.58 -16.58 23.83
C GLY A 139 36.40 -18.10 23.93
N ILE A 140 35.15 -18.57 23.98
CA ILE A 140 34.80 -19.99 23.81
C ILE A 140 34.51 -20.22 22.31
N LYS A 141 34.83 -21.41 21.78
CA LYS A 141 34.64 -21.79 20.35
C LYS A 141 33.21 -21.57 19.79
N ASN A 142 32.21 -21.37 20.64
CA ASN A 142 30.81 -21.15 20.24
C ASN A 142 30.42 -19.66 20.17
N GLY A 143 31.35 -18.72 20.38
CA GLY A 143 31.07 -17.27 20.26
C GLY A 143 30.37 -16.61 21.45
N GLY A 144 30.13 -17.34 22.55
CA GLY A 144 29.63 -16.78 23.81
C GLY A 144 30.77 -16.48 24.80
N CYS A 145 30.61 -15.41 25.59
CA CYS A 145 31.52 -15.11 26.71
C CYS A 145 31.10 -15.87 27.97
N LYS A 146 32.00 -15.93 28.97
CA LYS A 146 31.59 -16.23 30.35
C LYS A 146 30.89 -15.00 30.94
N VAL A 147 29.99 -15.23 31.90
CA VAL A 147 29.25 -14.14 32.57
C VAL A 147 30.23 -13.17 33.24
N GLY A 148 30.22 -11.91 32.81
CA GLY A 148 31.12 -10.85 33.26
C GLY A 148 32.39 -10.64 32.43
N ASP A 149 32.74 -11.56 31.52
CA ASP A 149 33.83 -11.38 30.54
C ASP A 149 33.39 -10.58 29.30
N GLU A 150 32.12 -10.17 29.20
CA GLU A 150 31.58 -9.45 28.04
C GLU A 150 31.96 -7.97 28.07
N VAL A 151 32.62 -7.53 27.00
CA VAL A 151 32.82 -6.13 26.61
C VAL A 151 31.80 -5.81 25.50
N VAL A 152 31.15 -4.65 25.54
CA VAL A 152 30.28 -4.21 24.43
C VAL A 152 30.57 -2.75 24.13
N LEU A 153 30.69 -2.42 22.84
CA LEU A 153 30.95 -1.08 22.32
C LEU A 153 29.79 -0.68 21.40
N ILE A 154 29.23 0.50 21.63
CA ILE A 154 28.36 1.21 20.67
C ILE A 154 29.21 2.32 20.06
N MET A 155 29.38 2.33 18.75
CA MET A 155 30.23 3.30 18.05
C MET A 155 29.58 3.83 16.78
N SER A 156 29.92 5.06 16.42
CA SER A 156 29.43 5.73 15.20
C SER A 156 30.53 6.53 14.52
N ASN A 157 30.47 6.72 13.20
CA ASN A 157 31.32 7.66 12.50
C ASN A 157 30.90 9.14 12.68
N SER A 158 29.80 9.42 13.39
CA SER A 158 29.33 10.75 13.77
C SER A 158 29.53 11.00 15.27
N ARG A 159 29.84 12.25 15.66
CA ARG A 159 29.87 12.67 17.07
C ARG A 159 28.47 12.73 17.70
N HIS A 160 27.44 12.93 16.87
CA HIS A 160 26.06 13.10 17.30
C HIS A 160 25.11 12.14 16.55
N PRO A 161 25.24 10.82 16.76
CA PRO A 161 24.44 9.84 16.04
C PRO A 161 22.94 9.93 16.37
N GLN A 162 22.10 9.78 15.35
CA GLN A 162 20.64 9.84 15.50
C GLN A 162 20.10 8.95 16.64
N THR A 163 19.23 9.54 17.47
CA THR A 163 18.58 8.89 18.63
C THR A 163 17.90 7.55 18.27
N LEU A 164 17.33 7.44 17.07
CA LEU A 164 16.71 6.21 16.58
C LEU A 164 17.71 5.06 16.39
N GLN A 165 18.94 5.33 15.96
CA GLN A 165 19.97 4.29 15.79
C GLN A 165 20.58 3.89 17.14
N LEU A 166 20.75 4.83 18.06
CA LEU A 166 21.10 4.53 19.45
C LEU A 166 20.04 3.65 20.12
N PHE A 167 18.75 3.95 19.91
CA PHE A 167 17.64 3.13 20.42
C PHE A 167 17.64 1.72 19.83
N LYS A 168 17.86 1.55 18.51
CA LYS A 168 18.01 0.21 17.90
C LYS A 168 19.22 -0.54 18.45
N SER A 169 20.35 0.15 18.63
CA SER A 169 21.58 -0.42 19.18
C SER A 169 21.35 -0.95 20.60
N ALA A 170 20.77 -0.12 21.48
CA ALA A 170 20.41 -0.51 22.83
C ALA A 170 19.43 -1.70 22.85
N LYS A 171 18.37 -1.63 22.03
CA LYS A 171 17.38 -2.70 21.94
C LYS A 171 17.98 -4.05 21.52
N ILE A 172 18.88 -4.08 20.53
CA ILE A 172 19.54 -5.32 20.09
C ILE A 172 20.45 -5.89 21.20
N ILE A 173 21.09 -5.05 22.00
CA ILE A 173 21.90 -5.48 23.15
C ILE A 173 21.02 -6.11 24.25
N GLU A 174 19.85 -5.55 24.51
CA GLU A 174 18.90 -6.08 25.47
C GLU A 174 18.22 -7.37 24.98
N ASP A 175 17.68 -7.36 23.76
CA ASP A 175 16.94 -8.48 23.16
C ASP A 175 17.85 -9.70 22.88
N GLU A 176 19.06 -9.47 22.33
CA GLU A 176 19.93 -10.55 21.81
C GLU A 176 21.16 -10.85 22.67
N ALA A 177 21.73 -9.89 23.40
CA ALA A 177 22.84 -10.17 24.33
C ALA A 177 22.39 -10.33 25.79
N CYS A 178 21.11 -10.08 26.11
CA CYS A 178 20.58 -10.11 27.48
C CYS A 178 21.31 -9.16 28.44
N ILE A 179 21.85 -8.04 27.93
CA ILE A 179 22.59 -7.05 28.71
C ILE A 179 21.73 -5.79 28.86
N ASP A 180 21.30 -5.51 30.09
CA ASP A 180 20.67 -4.24 30.47
C ASP A 180 21.55 -3.04 30.09
N ILE A 181 20.98 -2.07 29.37
CA ILE A 181 21.67 -0.86 28.89
C ILE A 181 22.23 0.00 30.04
N LEU A 182 21.67 -0.11 31.25
CA LEU A 182 22.16 0.55 32.47
C LEU A 182 23.55 0.07 32.92
N GLN A 183 24.11 -0.96 32.27
CA GLN A 183 25.49 -1.44 32.49
C GLN A 183 26.53 -0.74 31.60
N PHE A 184 26.12 0.23 30.78
CA PHE A 184 27.01 1.00 29.91
C PHE A 184 27.39 2.34 30.54
N ASN A 185 28.65 2.72 30.35
CA ASN A 185 29.09 4.10 30.53
C ASN A 185 28.97 4.82 29.19
N ALA A 186 28.24 5.93 29.14
CA ALA A 186 28.34 6.88 28.02
C ALA A 186 29.72 7.56 28.05
N LEU A 187 30.26 7.86 26.87
CA LEU A 187 31.53 8.57 26.69
C LEU A 187 31.29 9.89 25.95
N ASP A 188 32.13 10.86 26.25
CA ASP A 188 32.10 12.19 25.66
C ASP A 188 32.71 12.18 24.26
N THR A 189 31.87 12.27 23.23
CA THR A 189 32.29 12.35 21.83
C THR A 189 32.81 13.74 21.43
N TYR A 190 32.68 14.74 22.31
CA TYR A 190 33.04 16.14 22.08
C TYR A 190 34.41 16.53 22.66
N THR A 191 35.31 15.56 22.82
CA THR A 191 36.72 15.84 23.12
C THR A 191 37.56 15.95 21.86
N ASN A 192 38.63 16.75 21.92
CA ASN A 192 39.64 16.85 20.86
C ASN A 192 40.58 15.63 20.79
N CYS A 193 40.38 14.63 21.66
CA CYS A 193 41.18 13.41 21.70
C CYS A 193 40.72 12.45 20.60
N GLY A 194 41.46 12.43 19.51
CA GLY A 194 41.13 11.68 18.30
C GLY A 194 40.95 12.54 17.05
N ASP A 195 40.91 13.88 17.17
CA ASP A 195 40.73 14.81 16.04
C ASP A 195 41.79 14.68 14.93
N ILE A 196 42.93 14.03 15.21
CA ILE A 196 43.97 13.74 14.22
C ILE A 196 43.55 12.62 13.25
N ALA A 197 42.63 11.74 13.66
CA ALA A 197 42.20 10.55 12.93
C ALA A 197 40.85 10.69 12.22
N VAL A 198 40.13 11.80 12.42
CA VAL A 198 38.80 12.06 11.81
C VAL A 198 38.92 13.05 10.66
N ASP A 199 37.91 13.09 9.78
CA ASP A 199 37.89 13.98 8.62
C ASP A 199 37.70 15.46 9.01
N GLU A 200 37.99 16.40 8.10
CA GLU A 200 38.15 17.83 8.45
C GLU A 200 36.84 18.53 8.86
N ASP A 201 35.72 18.05 8.35
CA ASP A 201 34.34 18.37 8.74
C ASP A 201 34.00 17.86 10.15
N GLN A 202 34.65 16.78 10.59
CA GLN A 202 34.40 16.13 11.89
C GLN A 202 35.26 16.66 13.05
N LYS A 203 36.16 17.63 12.81
CA LYS A 203 37.07 18.18 13.84
C LYS A 203 36.44 19.33 14.60
N LEU A 204 36.69 19.38 15.91
CA LEU A 204 36.19 20.42 16.81
C LEU A 204 36.87 21.79 16.61
N ARG A 205 37.61 21.99 15.52
CA ARG A 205 38.24 23.28 15.20
C ARG A 205 37.27 24.29 14.56
N HIS A 206 36.13 23.83 14.04
CA HIS A 206 35.07 24.66 13.45
C HIS A 206 33.89 24.90 14.40
N ALA A 207 33.89 24.27 15.59
CA ALA A 207 32.81 24.33 16.55
C ALA A 207 33.32 24.64 17.96
N LYS A 208 32.49 25.28 18.78
CA LYS A 208 32.77 25.54 20.19
C LYS A 208 31.70 24.86 21.05
N ILE A 209 32.14 24.35 22.19
CA ILE A 209 31.23 23.91 23.27
C ILE A 209 30.95 25.13 24.16
N ASP A 210 29.68 25.42 24.40
CA ASP A 210 29.23 26.53 25.28
C ASP A 210 29.30 26.17 26.78
N GLU A 211 28.73 27.01 27.64
CA GLU A 211 28.73 26.79 29.10
C GLU A 211 27.78 25.65 29.55
N ASP A 212 26.77 25.31 28.73
CA ASP A 212 25.79 24.24 28.97
C ASP A 212 26.18 22.89 28.31
N LYS A 213 27.34 22.87 27.64
CA LYS A 213 27.92 21.74 26.89
C LYS A 213 27.22 21.42 25.57
N THR A 214 26.51 22.38 24.99
CA THR A 214 25.93 22.27 23.65
C THR A 214 26.93 22.67 22.55
N PHE A 215 26.73 22.11 21.36
CA PHE A 215 27.62 22.29 20.21
C PHE A 215 27.20 23.53 19.42
N VAL A 216 28.12 24.48 19.28
CA VAL A 216 27.89 25.75 18.59
C VAL A 216 28.83 25.82 17.39
N ASP A 217 28.26 25.70 16.20
CA ASP A 217 28.99 25.94 14.96
C ASP A 217 29.33 27.44 14.85
N VAL A 218 30.59 27.76 14.57
CA VAL A 218 31.08 29.13 14.58
C VAL A 218 30.62 29.90 13.33
N GLU A 219 30.36 29.22 12.21
CA GLU A 219 29.93 29.86 10.96
C GLU A 219 28.46 30.32 11.02
N CYS A 220 27.62 29.63 11.79
CA CYS A 220 26.17 29.84 11.90
C CYS A 220 25.73 31.03 12.79
N ARG A 221 26.67 31.84 13.28
CA ARG A 221 26.40 32.98 14.17
C ARG A 221 25.77 34.15 13.43
N TYR A 222 24.85 34.87 14.09
CA TYR A 222 24.20 36.05 13.51
C TYR A 222 25.20 37.12 13.02
N GLU A 223 26.34 37.24 13.69
CA GLU A 223 27.44 38.16 13.31
C GLU A 223 28.09 37.80 11.96
N ASN A 224 27.97 36.55 11.52
CA ASN A 224 28.55 36.03 10.28
C ASN A 224 27.58 36.04 9.08
N LEU A 225 26.31 36.44 9.28
CA LEU A 225 25.34 36.76 8.21
C LEU A 225 25.81 37.98 7.41
N ASN A 226 26.77 37.76 6.51
CA ASN A 226 27.45 38.76 5.71
C ASN A 226 26.88 38.78 4.27
N PRO A 227 26.00 39.74 3.93
CA PRO A 227 25.43 39.84 2.60
C PRO A 227 26.51 40.10 1.53
N LYS A 228 26.38 39.44 0.37
CA LYS A 228 27.30 39.56 -0.78
C LYS A 228 27.55 41.03 -1.18
N PRO A 229 28.66 41.37 -1.87
CA PRO A 229 29.04 42.76 -2.14
C PRO A 229 28.08 43.55 -3.06
N ASN A 230 27.01 42.93 -3.55
CA ASN A 230 26.03 43.53 -4.44
C ASN A 230 25.15 44.57 -3.71
N ASN A 231 24.44 45.41 -4.47
CA ASN A 231 23.65 46.52 -3.95
C ASN A 231 22.24 46.53 -4.57
N ILE A 232 21.23 46.17 -3.78
CA ILE A 232 19.86 45.99 -4.24
C ILE A 232 19.13 47.31 -4.59
N THR A 233 19.71 48.49 -4.33
CA THR A 233 19.10 49.78 -4.76
C THR A 233 19.01 49.95 -6.28
N GLY A 234 19.63 49.08 -7.08
CA GLY A 234 19.39 49.01 -8.53
C GLY A 234 18.05 48.39 -8.90
N PHE A 235 17.62 47.37 -8.14
CA PHE A 235 16.51 46.47 -8.42
C PHE A 235 15.15 47.19 -8.50
N PHE A 236 14.86 48.04 -7.50
CA PHE A 236 13.56 48.70 -7.34
C PHE A 236 13.39 50.02 -8.13
N LYS A 237 14.28 50.31 -9.09
CA LYS A 237 14.22 51.57 -9.88
C LYS A 237 13.17 51.55 -10.98
N GLU A 238 12.74 50.37 -11.38
CA GLU A 238 11.71 50.13 -12.37
C GLU A 238 10.46 49.62 -11.64
N PRO A 239 9.24 49.98 -12.06
CA PRO A 239 8.02 49.35 -11.55
C PRO A 239 8.06 47.86 -11.87
N ARG A 240 7.84 47.00 -10.86
CA ARG A 240 7.92 45.54 -10.96
C ARG A 240 6.82 44.90 -10.11
N ILE A 241 6.42 43.69 -10.49
CA ILE A 241 5.52 42.84 -9.69
C ILE A 241 6.37 41.74 -9.06
N LEU A 242 6.49 41.76 -7.73
CA LEU A 242 7.33 40.81 -7.01
C LEU A 242 6.47 39.81 -6.24
N THR A 243 6.66 38.54 -6.54
CA THR A 243 5.94 37.42 -5.94
C THR A 243 6.86 36.59 -5.06
N VAL A 244 6.39 36.22 -3.86
CA VAL A 244 7.14 35.33 -2.95
C VAL A 244 7.00 33.91 -3.46
N VAL A 245 8.11 33.28 -3.87
CA VAL A 245 8.12 31.89 -4.36
C VAL A 245 8.34 30.87 -3.26
N ALA A 246 9.05 31.25 -2.19
CA ALA A 246 9.23 30.43 -1.00
C ALA A 246 9.48 31.29 0.25
N TYR A 247 9.06 30.81 1.42
CA TYR A 247 9.31 31.50 2.68
C TYR A 247 9.50 30.56 3.87
N ILE A 248 10.11 31.10 4.92
CA ILE A 248 10.06 30.59 6.29
C ILE A 248 9.66 31.78 7.16
N ASP A 249 8.52 31.72 7.85
CA ASP A 249 8.15 32.71 8.87
C ASP A 249 7.31 32.07 9.99
N PRO A 250 7.82 32.01 11.24
CA PRO A 250 7.09 31.49 12.39
C PRO A 250 5.74 32.18 12.66
N ILE A 251 5.56 33.45 12.26
CA ILE A 251 4.31 34.21 12.43
C ILE A 251 3.22 33.71 11.47
N MET A 252 3.60 33.18 10.31
CA MET A 252 2.71 32.70 9.24
C MET A 252 2.56 31.18 9.21
N SER A 253 3.42 30.44 9.93
CA SER A 253 3.28 29.00 10.12
C SER A 253 1.87 28.61 10.58
N GLY A 254 1.22 27.72 9.83
CA GLY A 254 -0.15 27.26 10.07
C GLY A 254 -1.29 28.17 9.55
N GLU A 255 -1.02 29.38 9.05
CA GLU A 255 -2.08 30.23 8.47
C GLU A 255 -2.64 29.66 7.16
N GLN A 256 -1.86 28.86 6.41
CA GLN A 256 -2.20 28.32 5.07
C GLN A 256 -2.35 29.42 4.00
N ILE A 257 -1.27 30.17 3.82
CA ILE A 257 -1.13 31.15 2.73
C ILE A 257 -0.84 30.40 1.43
N ALA A 258 -1.56 30.75 0.36
CA ALA A 258 -1.44 30.14 -0.96
C ALA A 258 -0.62 30.99 -1.95
N HIS A 259 -0.64 32.32 -1.78
CA HIS A 259 0.00 33.29 -2.67
C HIS A 259 0.28 34.61 -1.95
N ILE A 260 1.37 35.29 -2.35
CA ILE A 260 1.76 36.64 -1.92
C ILE A 260 2.43 37.33 -3.13
N SER A 261 1.83 38.41 -3.64
CA SER A 261 2.39 39.26 -4.70
C SER A 261 2.33 40.74 -4.31
N CYS A 262 3.28 41.54 -4.79
CA CYS A 262 3.43 42.95 -4.49
C CYS A 262 3.74 43.75 -5.76
N ARG A 263 2.82 44.62 -6.18
CA ARG A 263 3.05 45.56 -7.29
C ARG A 263 3.71 46.83 -6.75
N TYR A 264 4.96 47.06 -7.14
CA TYR A 264 5.73 48.25 -6.75
C TYR A 264 5.45 49.41 -7.71
N ASP A 265 4.69 50.40 -7.25
CA ASP A 265 4.42 51.64 -8.00
C ASP A 265 5.60 52.64 -7.90
N THR A 266 6.42 52.54 -6.83
CA THR A 266 7.67 53.31 -6.65
C THR A 266 8.73 52.48 -5.90
N GLU A 267 9.98 52.95 -5.89
CA GLU A 267 11.09 52.33 -5.14
C GLU A 267 10.88 52.22 -3.61
N TYR A 268 9.81 52.83 -3.07
CA TYR A 268 9.47 52.84 -1.64
C TYR A 268 8.06 52.32 -1.31
N THR A 269 7.19 52.06 -2.30
CA THR A 269 5.76 51.78 -2.04
C THR A 269 5.21 50.70 -2.97
N ALA A 270 4.57 49.69 -2.40
CA ALA A 270 3.85 48.66 -3.14
C ALA A 270 2.42 48.44 -2.62
N GLU A 271 1.54 48.00 -3.52
CA GLU A 271 0.27 47.38 -3.17
C GLU A 271 0.46 45.86 -3.19
N CYS A 272 0.25 45.20 -2.05
CA CYS A 272 0.46 43.77 -1.89
C CYS A 272 -0.84 43.02 -1.65
N GLU A 273 -0.99 41.93 -2.38
CA GLU A 273 -2.11 41.03 -2.37
C GLU A 273 -1.66 39.65 -1.86
N TRP A 274 -2.40 39.09 -0.89
CA TRP A 274 -2.12 37.74 -0.39
C TRP A 274 -3.42 36.97 -0.13
N ILE A 275 -3.32 35.65 -0.30
CA ILE A 275 -4.49 34.75 -0.31
C ILE A 275 -4.31 33.66 0.73
N ARG A 276 -5.34 33.45 1.56
CA ARG A 276 -5.41 32.39 2.58
C ARG A 276 -6.72 31.63 2.47
N GLN A 277 -6.68 30.35 2.10
CA GLN A 277 -7.87 29.48 2.03
C GLN A 277 -9.08 30.16 1.33
N ASP A 278 -8.85 30.77 0.16
CA ASP A 278 -9.83 31.53 -0.64
C ASP A 278 -10.20 32.95 -0.14
N GLN A 279 -9.58 33.47 0.93
CA GLN A 279 -9.74 34.87 1.34
C GLN A 279 -8.61 35.77 0.80
N CYS A 280 -8.99 36.76 0.00
CA CYS A 280 -8.14 37.84 -0.49
C CYS A 280 -7.95 38.94 0.55
N PHE A 281 -6.71 39.41 0.72
CA PHE A 281 -6.38 40.57 1.53
C PHE A 281 -5.42 41.50 0.79
N LYS A 282 -5.77 42.79 0.73
CA LYS A 282 -4.90 43.84 0.20
C LYS A 282 -4.25 44.62 1.32
N THR A 283 -2.97 44.94 1.15
CA THR A 283 -2.18 45.69 2.13
C THR A 283 -1.24 46.66 1.43
N SER A 284 -1.14 47.88 1.94
CA SER A 284 -0.12 48.83 1.50
C SER A 284 1.20 48.52 2.20
N LEU A 285 2.28 48.40 1.43
CA LEU A 285 3.61 48.07 1.91
C LEU A 285 4.55 49.25 1.68
N GLU A 286 5.17 49.73 2.77
CA GLU A 286 6.25 50.71 2.72
C GLU A 286 7.61 50.02 2.81
N GLN A 287 8.53 50.37 1.92
CA GLN A 287 9.88 49.85 1.85
C GLN A 287 10.94 50.95 2.08
N LYS A 288 12.03 50.60 2.79
CA LYS A 288 13.26 51.42 2.88
C LYS A 288 14.48 50.54 2.72
N VAL A 289 15.39 50.90 1.82
CA VAL A 289 16.65 50.16 1.63
C VAL A 289 17.76 50.79 2.48
N LYS A 290 18.28 50.05 3.46
CA LYS A 290 19.40 50.45 4.32
C LYS A 290 20.71 49.94 3.75
N ASN A 291 21.69 50.85 3.63
CA ASN A 291 23.07 50.58 3.20
C ASN A 291 23.22 49.79 1.88
N GLY A 292 22.16 49.72 1.05
CA GLY A 292 22.12 48.93 -0.18
C GLY A 292 21.99 47.41 -0.01
N LYS A 293 21.84 46.91 1.23
CA LYS A 293 21.92 45.46 1.54
C LYS A 293 20.85 44.94 2.50
N GLU A 294 20.11 45.83 3.14
CA GLU A 294 18.99 45.50 4.01
C GLU A 294 17.73 46.13 3.44
N VAL A 295 16.68 45.34 3.29
CA VAL A 295 15.34 45.85 2.98
C VAL A 295 14.56 45.92 4.29
N GLU A 296 14.03 47.10 4.63
CA GLU A 296 13.02 47.26 5.68
C GLU A 296 11.66 47.33 5.04
N ILE A 297 10.78 46.39 5.39
CA ILE A 297 9.50 46.21 4.72
C ILE A 297 8.43 45.85 5.78
N LYS A 298 7.29 46.56 5.80
CA LYS A 298 6.22 46.33 6.79
C LYS A 298 4.83 46.36 6.17
N SER A 299 3.95 45.50 6.67
CA SER A 299 2.54 45.39 6.32
C SER A 299 1.71 44.92 7.55
N THR A 300 0.38 44.86 7.42
CA THR A 300 -0.55 44.43 8.48
C THR A 300 -1.45 43.30 7.99
N MET A 301 -1.37 42.12 8.62
CA MET A 301 -2.13 40.92 8.26
C MET A 301 -3.28 40.65 9.24
N LEU A 302 -4.43 40.15 8.77
CA LEU A 302 -5.52 39.70 9.63
C LEU A 302 -5.44 38.18 9.88
N LYS A 303 -5.05 37.75 11.09
CA LYS A 303 -4.94 36.32 11.46
C LYS A 303 -6.30 35.62 11.52
N LYS A 304 -6.30 34.28 11.48
CA LYS A 304 -7.52 33.42 11.52
C LYS A 304 -8.45 33.67 12.71
N ASN A 305 -7.91 34.18 13.83
CA ASN A 305 -8.66 34.56 15.04
C ASN A 305 -9.30 35.97 14.97
N GLY A 306 -9.13 36.71 13.86
CA GLY A 306 -9.62 38.08 13.69
C GLY A 306 -8.72 39.18 14.26
N THR A 307 -7.52 38.87 14.78
CA THR A 307 -6.57 39.90 15.23
C THR A 307 -5.70 40.39 14.08
N SER A 308 -5.59 41.71 13.91
CA SER A 308 -4.58 42.29 13.02
C SER A 308 -3.20 42.20 13.69
N VAL A 309 -2.20 41.76 12.93
CA VAL A 309 -0.81 41.58 13.36
C VAL A 309 0.10 42.14 12.26
N ASP A 310 1.05 42.97 12.66
CA ASP A 310 2.04 43.53 11.74
C ASP A 310 2.96 42.40 11.22
N ILE A 311 3.04 42.21 9.90
CA ILE A 311 4.09 41.41 9.29
C ILE A 311 5.26 42.34 8.96
N ASN A 312 6.43 41.94 9.43
CA ASN A 312 7.70 42.51 9.03
C ASN A 312 8.28 41.61 7.94
N TRP A 313 8.43 42.11 6.72
CA TRP A 313 9.09 41.40 5.61
C TRP A 313 10.55 41.82 5.46
N SER A 314 11.08 42.53 6.46
CA SER A 314 12.45 43.03 6.46
C SER A 314 13.48 41.90 6.44
N GLY A 315 14.68 42.17 5.93
CA GLY A 315 15.79 41.24 5.97
C GLY A 315 17.08 41.77 5.34
N LYS A 316 18.20 41.13 5.68
CA LYS A 316 19.47 41.23 4.95
C LYS A 316 19.36 40.43 3.66
N VAL A 317 19.78 41.02 2.53
CA VAL A 317 19.78 40.34 1.23
C VAL A 317 21.00 39.43 1.14
N LEU A 318 20.80 38.11 1.22
CA LEU A 318 21.89 37.14 1.07
C LEU A 318 22.38 37.06 -0.37
N TRP A 319 21.43 37.09 -1.31
CA TRP A 319 21.66 36.83 -2.73
C TRP A 319 20.67 37.64 -3.58
N GLU A 320 21.12 38.10 -4.75
CA GLU A 320 20.29 38.66 -5.82
C GLU A 320 20.99 38.45 -7.18
N ASN A 321 20.23 38.47 -8.27
CA ASN A 321 20.74 38.30 -9.64
C ASN A 321 20.26 39.37 -10.65
N GLY A 322 19.53 40.39 -10.21
CA GLY A 322 18.90 41.41 -11.05
C GLY A 322 17.38 41.32 -11.15
N ASP A 323 16.80 40.12 -11.08
CA ASP A 323 15.34 39.87 -11.22
C ASP A 323 14.75 39.05 -10.04
N GLU A 324 15.62 38.46 -9.21
CA GLU A 324 15.28 37.66 -8.03
C GLU A 324 16.15 38.07 -6.83
N TYR A 325 15.65 37.91 -5.60
CA TYR A 325 16.48 38.06 -4.39
C TYR A 325 16.02 37.20 -3.19
N ILE A 326 16.97 36.84 -2.32
CA ILE A 326 16.73 36.13 -1.06
C ILE A 326 17.02 37.08 0.10
N SER A 327 16.04 37.26 0.98
CA SER A 327 16.15 38.09 2.19
C SER A 327 15.99 37.25 3.46
N VAL A 328 16.81 37.55 4.48
CA VAL A 328 16.84 36.82 5.76
C VAL A 328 16.93 37.78 6.95
N GLU A 329 16.07 37.57 7.94
CA GLU A 329 16.07 38.27 9.23
C GLU A 329 16.12 37.26 10.38
N CYS A 330 16.94 37.54 11.39
CA CYS A 330 16.96 36.74 12.62
C CYS A 330 16.02 37.36 13.65
N LEU A 331 15.06 36.58 14.15
CA LEU A 331 14.00 37.01 15.06
C LEU A 331 14.39 36.83 16.53
N ALA A 332 15.11 35.75 16.84
CA ALA A 332 15.69 35.48 18.14
C ALA A 332 17.14 35.00 17.96
N ILE A 333 18.06 35.65 18.67
CA ILE A 333 19.47 35.23 18.76
C ILE A 333 19.59 34.43 20.05
N ALA A 334 20.08 33.19 19.94
CA ALA A 334 20.32 32.30 21.06
C ALA A 334 21.50 32.78 21.92
N ASP A 335 21.62 32.25 23.14
CA ASP A 335 22.72 32.58 24.07
C ASP A 335 24.12 32.20 23.51
N ASP A 336 24.16 31.31 22.51
CA ASP A 336 25.37 30.90 21.80
C ASP A 336 25.79 31.86 20.66
N GLY A 337 24.90 32.76 20.24
CA GLY A 337 25.05 33.71 19.13
C GLY A 337 24.52 33.22 17.78
N ALA A 338 23.95 32.01 17.68
CA ALA A 338 23.22 31.51 16.53
C ALA A 338 21.79 32.07 16.47
N CYS A 339 21.04 31.74 15.41
CA CYS A 339 19.67 32.22 15.22
C CYS A 339 18.64 31.13 15.57
N ASP A 340 18.00 31.26 16.74
CA ASP A 340 16.93 30.35 17.22
C ASP A 340 15.69 30.35 16.31
N SER A 341 15.41 31.47 15.65
CA SER A 341 14.30 31.58 14.71
C SER A 341 14.60 32.59 13.63
N TYR A 342 14.56 32.11 12.39
CA TYR A 342 14.82 32.88 11.18
C TYR A 342 13.51 33.18 10.45
N ARG A 343 13.53 34.29 9.72
CA ARG A 343 12.57 34.67 8.69
C ARG A 343 13.31 34.69 7.37
N VAL A 344 12.77 34.01 6.36
CA VAL A 344 13.35 33.90 5.02
C VAL A 344 12.27 34.20 3.99
N TYR A 345 12.59 35.03 3.00
CA TYR A 345 11.75 35.23 1.82
C TYR A 345 12.58 35.17 0.54
N VAL A 346 12.12 34.36 -0.40
CA VAL A 346 12.62 34.28 -1.77
C VAL A 346 11.63 35.02 -2.67
N TRP A 347 12.07 36.12 -3.27
CA TRP A 347 11.28 36.99 -4.14
C TRP A 347 11.71 36.83 -5.61
N SER A 348 10.74 36.77 -6.51
CA SER A 348 10.91 36.69 -7.98
C SER A 348 10.11 37.80 -8.65
N ASP A 349 10.65 38.38 -9.71
CA ASP A 349 9.91 39.24 -10.64
C ASP A 349 8.97 38.42 -11.53
N GLU A 350 7.68 38.71 -11.46
CA GLU A 350 6.61 37.99 -12.17
C GLU A 350 6.62 38.28 -13.68
N ASP A 351 7.06 39.47 -14.11
CA ASP A 351 7.08 39.86 -15.53
C ASP A 351 8.15 39.10 -16.33
N HIS A 352 9.20 38.62 -15.66
CA HIS A 352 10.35 37.96 -16.30
C HIS A 352 10.27 36.42 -16.27
N MET A 353 9.39 35.83 -15.45
CA MET A 353 9.05 34.40 -15.42
C MET A 353 10.20 33.41 -15.14
N ASP A 354 11.38 33.90 -14.80
CA ASP A 354 12.47 33.10 -14.23
C ASP A 354 12.25 32.93 -12.71
N GLN A 355 12.64 31.76 -12.18
CA GLN A 355 12.59 31.44 -10.76
C GLN A 355 13.96 30.93 -10.28
N PRO A 356 14.39 31.29 -9.05
CA PRO A 356 15.68 30.85 -8.56
C PRO A 356 15.65 29.34 -8.39
N THR A 357 16.59 28.64 -9.06
CA THR A 357 16.61 27.18 -9.01
C THR A 357 16.73 26.70 -7.56
N ILE A 358 16.03 25.63 -7.20
CA ILE A 358 16.02 25.09 -5.83
C ILE A 358 17.45 24.85 -5.31
N ALA A 359 18.36 24.38 -6.18
CA ALA A 359 19.77 24.21 -5.86
C ALA A 359 20.47 25.52 -5.46
N GLN A 360 20.16 26.63 -6.14
CA GLN A 360 20.68 27.96 -5.80
C GLN A 360 20.13 28.44 -4.46
N ILE A 361 18.81 28.32 -4.23
CA ILE A 361 18.19 28.70 -2.93
C ILE A 361 18.85 27.91 -1.79
N TYR A 362 19.00 26.60 -1.95
CA TYR A 362 19.54 25.71 -0.92
C TYR A 362 21.01 26.03 -0.65
N GLN A 363 21.81 26.27 -1.70
CA GLN A 363 23.22 26.66 -1.56
C GLN A 363 23.38 27.97 -0.76
N GLU A 364 22.55 28.98 -1.00
CA GLU A 364 22.61 30.25 -0.28
C GLU A 364 22.14 30.11 1.18
N LEU A 365 21.10 29.33 1.47
CA LEU A 365 20.62 29.10 2.84
C LEU A 365 21.56 28.20 3.66
N GLN A 366 22.11 27.15 3.07
CA GLN A 366 23.14 26.31 3.70
C GLN A 366 24.40 27.12 4.03
N SER A 367 24.76 28.12 3.22
CA SER A 367 25.91 29.00 3.49
C SER A 367 25.77 29.86 4.76
N VAL A 368 24.57 29.89 5.36
CA VAL A 368 24.25 30.58 6.63
C VAL A 368 23.56 29.65 7.63
N CYS A 369 23.69 28.33 7.44
CA CYS A 369 23.16 27.27 8.31
C CYS A 369 21.63 27.30 8.54
N ILE A 370 20.87 27.80 7.58
CA ILE A 370 19.40 27.70 7.62
C ILE A 370 18.99 26.40 6.95
N ASP A 371 18.20 25.57 7.63
CA ASP A 371 17.66 24.33 7.08
C ASP A 371 16.67 24.65 5.95
N PRO A 372 16.95 24.24 4.69
CA PRO A 372 16.05 24.51 3.57
C PRO A 372 14.81 23.61 3.57
N THR A 373 14.70 22.60 4.44
CA THR A 373 13.52 21.73 4.53
C THR A 373 12.31 22.42 5.17
N ASP A 374 12.53 23.49 5.93
CA ASP A 374 11.48 24.36 6.48
C ASP A 374 10.82 25.28 5.43
N LEU A 375 11.37 25.37 4.21
CA LEU A 375 10.84 26.27 3.15
C LEU A 375 9.44 25.86 2.70
N ILE A 376 8.50 26.78 2.89
CA ILE A 376 7.15 26.70 2.32
C ILE A 376 7.17 27.37 0.96
N PHE A 377 7.11 26.57 -0.11
CA PHE A 377 6.95 27.07 -1.48
C PHE A 377 5.51 27.53 -1.73
N LEU A 378 5.36 28.67 -2.39
CA LEU A 378 4.08 29.30 -2.72
C LEU A 378 3.77 29.18 -4.22
N ASN A 379 2.48 29.24 -4.57
CA ASN A 379 2.05 29.17 -5.96
C ASN A 379 2.06 30.58 -6.57
N THR A 380 2.67 30.76 -7.74
CA THR A 380 2.95 32.09 -8.31
C THR A 380 1.80 32.72 -9.10
N PHE A 381 0.63 32.07 -9.21
CA PHE A 381 -0.41 32.47 -10.16
C PHE A 381 -1.83 32.56 -9.56
N HIS A 382 -2.04 33.39 -8.52
CA HIS A 382 -3.37 33.62 -7.94
C HIS A 382 -3.66 35.12 -7.71
N GLU A 383 -4.51 35.73 -8.55
CA GLU A 383 -4.97 37.12 -8.36
C GLU A 383 -6.05 37.26 -7.28
N CYS A 384 -6.07 38.42 -6.62
CA CYS A 384 -6.87 38.68 -5.43
C CYS A 384 -8.20 39.38 -5.79
N MET A 385 -9.28 38.62 -5.97
CA MET A 385 -10.59 39.20 -6.28
C MET A 385 -11.21 39.93 -5.07
N GLU A 386 -11.55 41.22 -5.26
CA GLU A 386 -12.11 42.05 -4.19
C GLU A 386 -13.51 41.60 -3.75
N PRO A 387 -13.74 41.39 -2.44
CA PRO A 387 -15.07 41.08 -1.92
C PRO A 387 -15.95 42.34 -1.93
N SER A 388 -16.99 42.34 -2.77
CA SER A 388 -17.99 43.41 -2.80
C SER A 388 -18.59 43.67 -1.40
N THR A 389 -18.67 44.95 -1.01
CA THR A 389 -19.00 45.38 0.36
C THR A 389 -20.49 45.27 0.68
N HIS A 390 -20.97 44.04 0.91
CA HIS A 390 -22.34 43.81 1.38
C HIS A 390 -22.41 43.62 2.90
N THR A 391 -22.83 44.69 3.58
CA THR A 391 -23.22 44.66 5.00
C THR A 391 -24.31 43.61 5.28
N SER A 392 -24.22 42.98 6.44
CA SER A 392 -25.12 41.92 6.89
C SER A 392 -26.60 42.33 6.91
N LYS A 393 -27.37 41.89 5.90
CA LYS A 393 -28.82 41.75 5.91
C LYS A 393 -29.26 40.77 4.83
N ASN A 394 -30.20 39.88 5.18
CA ASN A 394 -30.78 38.87 4.30
C ASN A 394 -31.18 39.43 2.92
N GLN A 395 -30.37 39.14 1.91
CA GLN A 395 -30.74 39.22 0.49
C GLN A 395 -29.84 38.26 -0.29
N CYS A 396 -30.46 37.31 -1.00
CA CYS A 396 -29.76 36.33 -1.83
C CYS A 396 -29.15 37.04 -3.05
N SER A 397 -27.93 37.57 -2.91
CA SER A 397 -27.28 38.37 -3.96
C SER A 397 -26.67 37.49 -5.06
N VAL A 398 -26.16 38.12 -6.11
CA VAL A 398 -25.33 37.46 -7.13
C VAL A 398 -23.89 37.58 -6.63
N GLN A 399 -23.18 36.45 -6.49
CA GLN A 399 -21.75 36.45 -6.21
C GLN A 399 -20.97 36.33 -7.52
N ASN A 400 -19.83 37.01 -7.59
CA ASN A 400 -18.84 36.74 -8.64
C ASN A 400 -18.32 35.31 -8.43
N GLY A 401 -18.21 34.55 -9.52
CA GLY A 401 -17.77 33.16 -9.45
C GLY A 401 -16.31 33.01 -9.02
N TRP A 402 -15.95 31.77 -8.71
CA TRP A 402 -14.56 31.33 -8.46
C TRP A 402 -13.57 31.89 -9.49
N SER A 403 -12.32 32.15 -9.10
CA SER A 403 -11.28 32.69 -9.99
C SER A 403 -9.87 32.41 -9.45
N PRO A 404 -8.87 32.15 -10.31
CA PRO A 404 -8.94 32.11 -11.78
C PRO A 404 -9.43 30.74 -12.30
N ILE A 405 -10.63 30.72 -12.90
CA ILE A 405 -11.09 29.55 -13.66
C ILE A 405 -10.31 29.54 -14.97
N THR A 406 -9.66 28.41 -15.28
CA THR A 406 -9.14 28.19 -16.63
C THR A 406 -10.04 27.25 -17.42
N VAL A 407 -9.98 27.36 -18.75
CA VAL A 407 -10.61 26.42 -19.69
C VAL A 407 -10.21 24.96 -19.39
N GLY A 408 -9.00 24.75 -18.86
CA GLY A 408 -8.49 23.44 -18.45
C GLY A 408 -9.16 22.84 -17.22
N MET A 409 -9.67 23.65 -16.28
CA MET A 409 -10.39 23.16 -15.09
C MET A 409 -11.78 22.61 -15.45
N LEU A 410 -12.39 23.17 -16.50
CA LEU A 410 -13.69 22.73 -17.00
C LEU A 410 -13.57 21.55 -17.99
N GLN A 411 -12.41 21.37 -18.63
CA GLN A 411 -12.14 20.27 -19.57
C GLN A 411 -12.33 18.89 -18.91
N GLY A 412 -12.94 17.96 -19.63
CA GLY A 412 -13.14 16.56 -19.21
C GLY A 412 -14.60 16.13 -19.16
N VAL A 413 -14.84 14.97 -18.55
CA VAL A 413 -16.17 14.36 -18.42
C VAL A 413 -16.81 14.76 -17.09
N TRP A 414 -18.09 15.12 -17.14
CA TRP A 414 -18.89 15.50 -15.98
C TRP A 414 -20.27 14.84 -16.01
N TYR A 415 -20.62 14.13 -14.95
CA TYR A 415 -21.96 13.64 -14.67
C TYR A 415 -22.75 14.68 -13.89
N ILE A 416 -24.00 14.93 -14.27
CA ILE A 416 -24.87 15.79 -13.47
C ILE A 416 -25.44 14.94 -12.31
N ALA A 417 -25.03 15.23 -11.09
CA ALA A 417 -25.40 14.50 -9.87
C ALA A 417 -26.75 14.95 -9.29
N ALA A 418 -27.03 16.25 -9.31
CA ALA A 418 -28.26 16.81 -8.80
C ALA A 418 -28.66 18.10 -9.50
N GLU A 419 -29.95 18.40 -9.45
CA GLU A 419 -30.55 19.63 -10.00
C GLU A 419 -31.69 20.14 -9.11
N ASN A 420 -32.01 21.43 -9.13
CA ASN A 420 -33.12 21.97 -8.32
C ASN A 420 -34.50 21.57 -8.90
N VAL A 421 -35.47 21.26 -8.04
CA VAL A 421 -36.84 20.83 -8.45
C VAL A 421 -37.67 22.03 -8.92
N GLY A 422 -37.51 22.40 -10.18
CA GLY A 422 -38.33 23.40 -10.87
C GLY A 422 -39.50 22.78 -11.66
N ASN A 423 -40.70 23.35 -11.53
CA ASN A 423 -41.86 22.95 -12.35
C ASN A 423 -41.55 23.09 -13.85
N HIS A 424 -41.84 22.04 -14.64
CA HIS A 424 -41.64 21.92 -16.10
C HIS A 424 -40.21 21.69 -16.61
N LYS A 425 -39.24 21.30 -15.77
CA LYS A 425 -37.99 20.69 -16.28
C LYS A 425 -38.27 19.41 -17.08
N LEU A 426 -37.43 19.14 -18.08
CA LEU A 426 -37.35 17.84 -18.73
C LEU A 426 -37.06 16.78 -17.66
N ILE A 427 -37.92 15.75 -17.57
CA ILE A 427 -37.78 14.71 -16.57
C ILE A 427 -36.66 13.75 -17.00
N LEU A 428 -35.42 14.16 -16.73
CA LEU A 428 -34.22 13.38 -16.99
C LEU A 428 -33.99 12.39 -15.85
N LYS A 429 -33.62 11.16 -16.18
CA LYS A 429 -33.14 10.15 -15.24
C LYS A 429 -31.65 10.33 -14.96
N SER A 430 -30.86 10.70 -15.98
CA SER A 430 -29.41 10.82 -15.92
C SER A 430 -28.91 11.85 -16.94
N SER A 431 -27.76 12.48 -16.70
CA SER A 431 -27.09 13.31 -17.71
C SER A 431 -25.57 13.27 -17.53
N VAL A 432 -24.85 13.20 -18.65
CA VAL A 432 -23.38 13.25 -18.71
C VAL A 432 -22.94 14.14 -19.86
N ILE A 433 -21.90 14.93 -19.62
CA ILE A 433 -21.32 15.86 -20.60
C ILE A 433 -19.81 15.65 -20.71
N GLU A 434 -19.27 15.98 -21.87
CA GLU A 434 -17.82 16.05 -22.13
C GLU A 434 -17.49 17.44 -22.67
N LEU A 435 -16.44 18.05 -22.11
CA LEU A 435 -15.95 19.38 -22.45
C LEU A 435 -14.53 19.28 -23.02
N LYS A 436 -14.34 19.69 -24.28
CA LYS A 436 -13.06 19.62 -25.01
C LYS A 436 -12.58 21.01 -25.40
N ILE A 437 -11.29 21.30 -25.21
CA ILE A 437 -10.72 22.61 -25.59
C ILE A 437 -10.80 22.78 -27.11
N ASN A 438 -11.35 23.91 -27.57
CA ASN A 438 -11.36 24.24 -28.98
C ASN A 438 -10.01 24.87 -29.37
N GLU A 439 -9.19 24.15 -30.13
CA GLU A 439 -7.81 24.54 -30.49
C GLU A 439 -7.68 25.85 -31.28
N HIS A 440 -8.79 26.46 -31.71
CA HIS A 440 -8.81 27.69 -32.51
C HIS A 440 -9.36 28.90 -31.75
N LEU A 441 -9.89 28.72 -30.54
CA LEU A 441 -10.55 29.76 -29.76
C LEU A 441 -10.17 29.65 -28.27
N ASN A 442 -9.22 30.48 -27.85
CA ASN A 442 -8.95 30.71 -26.44
C ASN A 442 -10.27 31.06 -25.72
N ASN A 443 -10.48 30.46 -24.54
CA ASN A 443 -11.68 30.58 -23.71
C ASN A 443 -12.96 29.87 -24.21
N THR A 444 -12.88 28.97 -25.22
CA THR A 444 -14.02 28.14 -25.67
C THR A 444 -13.76 26.64 -25.53
N LEU A 445 -14.75 25.93 -24.98
CA LEU A 445 -14.87 24.47 -24.97
C LEU A 445 -15.99 24.05 -25.93
N ASP A 446 -15.76 23.00 -26.71
CA ASP A 446 -16.82 22.27 -27.39
C ASP A 446 -17.48 21.29 -26.40
N LEU A 447 -18.81 21.29 -26.36
CA LEU A 447 -19.64 20.52 -25.43
C LEU A 447 -20.34 19.39 -26.18
N ILE A 448 -20.24 18.17 -25.66
CA ILE A 448 -21.03 17.02 -26.07
C ILE A 448 -21.87 16.58 -24.86
N TYR A 449 -23.18 16.37 -25.02
CA TYR A 449 -24.04 15.88 -23.94
C TYR A 449 -24.88 14.66 -24.34
N TYR A 450 -25.11 13.79 -23.35
CA TYR A 450 -26.05 12.66 -23.43
C TYR A 450 -26.94 12.67 -22.19
N ALA A 451 -28.25 12.50 -22.38
CA ALA A 451 -29.25 12.52 -21.31
C ALA A 451 -30.21 11.33 -21.41
N GLY A 452 -30.42 10.62 -20.29
CA GLY A 452 -31.40 9.56 -20.16
C GLY A 452 -32.75 10.13 -19.74
N THR A 453 -33.83 9.76 -20.42
CA THR A 453 -35.20 10.18 -20.07
C THR A 453 -35.82 9.29 -19.00
N GLU A 454 -36.64 9.84 -18.09
CA GLU A 454 -37.39 8.98 -17.17
C GLU A 454 -38.44 8.10 -17.90
N PRO A 455 -38.64 6.85 -17.44
CA PRO A 455 -39.67 5.99 -17.98
C PRO A 455 -41.06 6.57 -17.69
N ARG A 456 -41.90 6.66 -18.71
CA ARG A 456 -43.32 7.03 -18.58
C ARG A 456 -44.19 5.79 -18.73
N GLU A 457 -45.44 5.86 -18.26
CA GLU A 457 -46.42 4.80 -18.49
C GLU A 457 -46.43 4.40 -19.99
N ASN A 458 -46.08 3.14 -20.26
CA ASN A 458 -45.92 2.54 -21.60
C ASN A 458 -44.72 2.99 -22.47
N ARG A 459 -43.66 3.62 -21.93
CA ARG A 459 -42.38 3.82 -22.67
C ARG A 459 -41.13 3.65 -21.78
N PRO A 460 -40.13 2.84 -22.21
CA PRO A 460 -38.86 2.72 -21.49
C PRO A 460 -38.04 4.02 -21.57
N SER A 461 -37.08 4.16 -20.63
CA SER A 461 -36.06 5.21 -20.65
C SER A 461 -35.25 5.16 -21.95
N VAL A 462 -35.26 6.23 -22.73
CA VAL A 462 -34.45 6.39 -23.95
C VAL A 462 -33.29 7.35 -23.68
N CYS A 463 -32.09 6.98 -24.16
CA CYS A 463 -30.92 7.85 -24.16
C CYS A 463 -30.99 8.83 -25.35
N VAL A 464 -30.76 10.11 -25.09
CA VAL A 464 -30.83 11.20 -26.07
C VAL A 464 -29.46 11.85 -26.17
N GLY A 465 -28.87 11.81 -27.36
CA GLY A 465 -27.54 12.37 -27.67
C GLY A 465 -26.95 11.74 -28.94
N PRO A 466 -25.74 12.16 -29.36
CA PRO A 466 -25.00 13.30 -28.84
C PRO A 466 -25.68 14.62 -29.20
N GLY A 467 -25.96 15.45 -28.20
CA GLY A 467 -26.25 16.86 -28.43
C GLY A 467 -24.95 17.66 -28.40
N ILE A 468 -24.83 18.65 -29.28
CA ILE A 468 -23.60 19.44 -29.47
C ILE A 468 -23.85 20.87 -29.02
N GLY A 469 -22.87 21.46 -28.35
CA GLY A 469 -22.89 22.84 -27.91
C GLY A 469 -21.50 23.43 -27.77
N LYS A 470 -21.43 24.63 -27.19
CA LYS A 470 -20.23 25.35 -26.81
C LYS A 470 -20.37 25.95 -25.43
N VAL A 471 -19.25 25.99 -24.73
CA VAL A 471 -19.11 26.47 -23.36
C VAL A 471 -18.00 27.50 -23.38
N THR A 472 -18.36 28.76 -23.22
CA THR A 472 -17.45 29.91 -23.31
C THR A 472 -17.22 30.47 -21.92
N LEU A 473 -15.95 30.56 -21.50
CA LEU A 473 -15.61 31.24 -20.26
C LEU A 473 -15.66 32.75 -20.50
N LEU A 474 -16.52 33.45 -19.76
CA LEU A 474 -16.74 34.89 -19.88
C LEU A 474 -15.77 35.65 -18.97
N THR A 475 -15.47 36.90 -19.32
CA THR A 475 -14.47 37.75 -18.62
C THR A 475 -14.84 38.12 -17.18
N ASN A 476 -16.02 37.72 -16.71
CA ASN A 476 -16.51 37.89 -15.34
C ASN A 476 -16.46 36.58 -14.51
N GLY A 477 -15.78 35.53 -15.00
CA GLY A 477 -15.71 34.22 -14.35
C GLY A 477 -16.97 33.35 -14.49
N SER A 478 -18.02 33.83 -15.17
CA SER A 478 -19.20 33.02 -15.47
C SER A 478 -19.05 32.21 -16.75
N ILE A 479 -19.84 31.14 -16.90
CA ILE A 479 -19.84 30.26 -18.07
C ILE A 479 -21.05 30.60 -18.96
N GLY A 480 -20.80 31.04 -20.19
CA GLY A 480 -21.81 31.06 -21.25
C GLY A 480 -21.96 29.66 -21.88
N VAL A 481 -23.12 29.03 -21.72
CA VAL A 481 -23.42 27.70 -22.25
C VAL A 481 -24.45 27.84 -23.36
N THR A 482 -24.07 27.51 -24.60
CA THR A 482 -24.96 27.43 -25.76
C THR A 482 -25.02 26.00 -26.27
N TYR A 483 -26.19 25.35 -26.29
CA TYR A 483 -26.31 23.96 -26.78
C TYR A 483 -27.58 23.72 -27.56
N ASP A 484 -27.50 22.75 -28.48
CA ASP A 484 -28.59 22.42 -29.38
C ASP A 484 -29.34 21.15 -28.96
N ILE A 485 -30.63 21.29 -28.69
CA ILE A 485 -31.56 20.17 -28.49
C ILE A 485 -32.20 19.85 -29.85
N VAL A 486 -31.87 18.68 -30.41
CA VAL A 486 -32.49 18.16 -31.63
C VAL A 486 -33.56 17.14 -31.25
N TYR A 487 -34.82 17.47 -31.54
CA TYR A 487 -35.96 16.58 -31.30
C TYR A 487 -36.09 15.54 -32.43
N SER A 488 -36.74 14.41 -32.14
CA SER A 488 -36.90 13.28 -33.07
C SER A 488 -37.71 13.56 -34.34
N ASN A 489 -38.27 14.76 -34.48
CA ASN A 489 -38.93 15.29 -35.68
C ASN A 489 -38.02 16.20 -36.53
N GLY A 490 -36.73 16.32 -36.18
CA GLY A 490 -35.77 17.22 -36.82
C GLY A 490 -35.87 18.69 -36.39
N PHE A 491 -36.76 19.03 -35.45
CA PHE A 491 -36.82 20.39 -34.91
C PHE A 491 -35.63 20.63 -33.98
N LYS A 492 -34.90 21.72 -34.24
CA LYS A 492 -33.69 22.12 -33.51
C LYS A 492 -34.00 23.34 -32.64
N TYR A 493 -33.77 23.23 -31.34
CA TYR A 493 -33.94 24.30 -30.36
C TYR A 493 -32.60 24.60 -29.70
N THR A 494 -32.06 25.80 -29.93
CA THR A 494 -30.82 26.26 -29.32
C THR A 494 -31.12 26.91 -27.97
N VAL A 495 -30.57 26.37 -26.90
CA VAL A 495 -30.57 26.96 -25.57
C VAL A 495 -29.32 27.81 -25.42
N ASN A 496 -29.46 29.05 -24.93
CA ASN A 496 -28.34 29.89 -24.52
C ASN A 496 -28.58 30.37 -23.08
N THR A 497 -27.62 30.13 -22.21
CA THR A 497 -27.74 30.26 -20.74
C THR A 497 -26.41 30.67 -20.14
N THR A 498 -26.43 31.53 -19.13
CA THR A 498 -25.23 31.92 -18.37
C THR A 498 -25.29 31.31 -16.98
N HIS A 499 -24.18 30.68 -16.56
CA HIS A 499 -24.04 30.00 -15.28
C HIS A 499 -22.92 30.65 -14.46
N ASP A 500 -23.22 31.04 -13.24
CA ASP A 500 -22.25 31.46 -12.23
C ASP A 500 -21.65 30.20 -11.57
N ILE A 501 -20.34 30.16 -11.39
CA ILE A 501 -19.68 29.05 -10.66
C ILE A 501 -19.69 29.36 -9.17
N LEU A 502 -20.46 28.60 -8.39
CA LEU A 502 -20.47 28.70 -6.92
C LEU A 502 -19.27 27.97 -6.30
N TYR A 503 -18.89 26.84 -6.91
CA TYR A 503 -17.80 25.98 -6.47
C TYR A 503 -17.27 25.18 -7.66
N LEU A 504 -15.95 24.97 -7.75
CA LEU A 504 -15.32 24.15 -8.77
C LEU A 504 -14.00 23.57 -8.23
N ASP A 505 -13.92 22.25 -8.12
CA ASP A 505 -12.66 21.52 -7.91
C ASP A 505 -12.46 20.47 -9.02
N ASN A 506 -11.42 19.63 -8.90
CA ASN A 506 -11.11 18.59 -9.87
C ASN A 506 -12.10 17.41 -9.92
N GLN A 507 -13.03 17.31 -8.96
CA GLN A 507 -14.05 16.26 -8.87
C GLN A 507 -15.49 16.77 -9.00
N ARG A 508 -15.77 18.03 -8.68
CA ARG A 508 -17.11 18.60 -8.45
C ARG A 508 -17.19 20.02 -9.01
N ALA A 509 -18.30 20.36 -9.62
CA ALA A 509 -18.65 21.74 -9.98
C ALA A 509 -20.10 22.02 -9.59
N VAL A 510 -20.36 23.23 -9.10
CA VAL A 510 -21.66 23.65 -8.60
C VAL A 510 -22.00 24.94 -9.32
N LEU A 511 -22.93 24.84 -10.27
CA LEU A 511 -23.31 25.94 -11.13
C LEU A 511 -24.65 26.50 -10.70
N ASN A 512 -24.76 27.81 -10.54
CA ASN A 512 -26.01 28.53 -10.34
C ASN A 512 -26.38 29.28 -11.62
N TRP A 513 -27.64 29.26 -12.01
CA TRP A 513 -28.10 30.01 -13.17
C TRP A 513 -29.53 30.51 -13.01
N CYS A 514 -29.88 31.53 -13.80
CA CYS A 514 -31.23 32.07 -13.79
C CYS A 514 -32.11 31.36 -14.83
N TYR A 515 -33.10 30.59 -14.35
CA TYR A 515 -34.07 29.91 -15.22
C TYR A 515 -35.12 30.87 -15.77
N HIS A 516 -35.58 31.82 -14.96
CA HIS A 516 -36.61 32.80 -15.34
C HIS A 516 -36.26 34.20 -14.83
N GLN A 517 -36.00 35.12 -15.75
CA GLN A 517 -35.83 36.55 -15.45
C GLN A 517 -37.16 37.28 -15.55
N ASN A 518 -37.39 38.28 -14.71
CA ASN A 518 -38.54 39.17 -14.83
C ASN A 518 -38.27 40.22 -15.93
N GLU A 519 -39.01 40.14 -17.04
CA GLU A 519 -38.85 40.98 -18.24
C GLU A 519 -38.86 42.50 -17.98
N THR A 520 -39.43 42.94 -16.84
CA THR A 520 -39.55 44.37 -16.50
C THR A 520 -38.50 44.88 -15.50
N THR A 521 -37.86 44.00 -14.72
CA THR A 521 -36.84 44.41 -13.72
C THR A 521 -35.44 43.86 -14.02
N GLY A 522 -35.32 42.85 -14.89
CA GLY A 522 -34.07 42.12 -15.12
C GLY A 522 -33.66 41.20 -13.96
N GLU A 523 -34.39 41.23 -12.84
CA GLU A 523 -34.08 40.39 -11.67
C GLU A 523 -34.45 38.93 -11.91
N CYS A 524 -33.63 38.04 -11.34
CA CYS A 524 -33.87 36.61 -11.43
C CYS A 524 -35.01 36.18 -10.51
N SER A 525 -36.12 35.73 -11.09
CA SER A 525 -37.31 35.28 -10.36
C SER A 525 -37.27 33.80 -9.97
N GLN A 526 -36.48 32.98 -10.67
CA GLN A 526 -36.23 31.57 -10.32
C GLN A 526 -34.78 31.21 -10.63
N ARG A 527 -34.01 30.93 -9.58
CA ARG A 527 -32.65 30.38 -9.67
C ARG A 527 -32.68 28.85 -9.67
N ASP A 528 -31.71 28.27 -10.34
CA ASP A 528 -31.53 26.83 -10.46
C ASP A 528 -30.05 26.48 -10.20
N VAL A 529 -29.82 25.33 -9.56
CA VAL A 529 -28.50 24.87 -9.16
C VAL A 529 -28.26 23.50 -9.79
N THR A 530 -27.14 23.37 -10.47
CA THR A 530 -26.70 22.16 -11.17
C THR A 530 -25.43 21.65 -10.51
N PHE A 531 -25.49 20.46 -9.93
CA PHE A 531 -24.33 19.74 -9.43
C PHE A 531 -23.75 18.87 -10.53
N MET A 532 -22.47 19.07 -10.81
CA MET A 532 -21.68 18.25 -11.71
C MET A 532 -20.58 17.56 -10.91
N ILE A 533 -20.26 16.32 -11.24
CA ILE A 533 -19.14 15.58 -10.66
C ILE A 533 -18.43 14.75 -11.73
N ARG A 534 -17.14 14.46 -11.55
CA ARG A 534 -16.36 13.63 -12.49
C ARG A 534 -16.46 12.13 -12.20
N THR A 535 -16.99 11.75 -11.04
CA THR A 535 -17.19 10.36 -10.60
C THR A 535 -18.65 9.92 -10.80
N ARG A 536 -18.92 8.60 -10.80
CA ARG A 536 -20.29 8.05 -10.73
C ARG A 536 -20.81 7.88 -9.29
N HIS A 537 -20.24 8.62 -8.35
CA HIS A 537 -20.53 8.50 -6.92
C HIS A 537 -20.46 9.87 -6.25
N PHE A 538 -21.46 10.17 -5.43
CA PHE A 538 -21.54 11.38 -4.61
C PHE A 538 -21.67 10.98 -3.14
N SER A 539 -20.71 11.37 -2.31
CA SER A 539 -20.61 10.98 -0.90
C SER A 539 -21.34 11.97 0.03
N HIS A 540 -21.57 11.57 1.28
CA HIS A 540 -22.14 12.48 2.28
C HIS A 540 -21.19 13.61 2.67
N ASN A 541 -19.87 13.39 2.60
CA ASN A 541 -18.88 14.44 2.82
C ASN A 541 -18.94 15.48 1.69
N ASP A 542 -19.15 15.04 0.45
CA ASP A 542 -19.28 15.92 -0.72
C ASP A 542 -20.49 16.84 -0.56
N LEU A 543 -21.59 16.34 0.00
CA LEU A 543 -22.76 17.15 0.36
C LEU A 543 -22.41 18.19 1.43
N SER A 544 -21.76 17.77 2.52
CA SER A 544 -21.43 18.65 3.65
C SER A 544 -20.46 19.78 3.27
N MET A 545 -19.60 19.53 2.29
CA MET A 545 -18.64 20.51 1.76
C MET A 545 -19.32 21.59 0.91
N VAL A 546 -20.35 21.22 0.14
CA VAL A 546 -21.09 22.16 -0.72
C VAL A 546 -22.26 22.84 -0.01
N GLU A 547 -22.77 22.27 1.09
CA GLU A 547 -23.89 22.81 1.86
C GLU A 547 -23.78 24.33 2.18
N PRO A 548 -22.61 24.89 2.58
CA PRO A 548 -22.45 26.34 2.77
C PRO A 548 -22.66 27.18 1.49
N TYR A 549 -22.27 26.65 0.32
CA TYR A 549 -22.45 27.34 -0.96
C TYR A 549 -23.91 27.32 -1.43
N LEU A 550 -24.69 26.30 -1.04
CA LEU A 550 -26.14 26.25 -1.26
C LEU A 550 -26.90 27.24 -0.38
N GLU A 551 -26.49 27.37 0.89
CA GLU A 551 -27.03 28.38 1.80
C GLU A 551 -26.80 29.79 1.27
N ASN A 552 -25.61 30.08 0.70
CA ASN A 552 -25.28 31.36 0.07
C ASN A 552 -26.18 31.74 -1.11
N VAL A 553 -26.73 30.76 -1.86
CA VAL A 553 -27.72 30.99 -2.92
C VAL A 553 -29.16 30.67 -2.52
N CYS A 554 -29.43 30.54 -1.21
CA CYS A 554 -30.77 30.31 -0.66
C CYS A 554 -31.47 29.04 -1.19
N THR A 555 -30.71 27.96 -1.46
CA THR A 555 -31.22 26.66 -1.91
C THR A 555 -31.09 25.62 -0.79
N ASP A 556 -32.17 24.95 -0.41
CA ASP A 556 -32.14 23.84 0.57
C ASP A 556 -31.69 22.55 -0.13
N LYS A 557 -30.81 21.75 0.48
CA LYS A 557 -30.45 20.41 -0.04
C LYS A 557 -31.66 19.50 -0.30
N LYS A 558 -32.80 19.75 0.34
CA LYS A 558 -34.08 19.05 0.11
C LYS A 558 -34.81 19.47 -1.16
N SER A 559 -34.49 20.63 -1.77
CA SER A 559 -35.06 21.02 -3.06
C SER A 559 -34.25 20.47 -4.25
N LEU A 560 -33.10 19.83 -3.98
CA LEU A 560 -32.31 19.12 -4.98
C LEU A 560 -32.88 17.72 -5.27
N ARG A 561 -32.99 17.40 -6.55
CA ARG A 561 -33.31 16.08 -7.09
C ARG A 561 -32.03 15.43 -7.60
N TRP A 562 -31.76 14.22 -7.09
CA TRP A 562 -30.59 13.43 -7.44
C TRP A 562 -30.85 12.63 -8.72
N LEU A 563 -29.85 12.61 -9.61
CA LEU A 563 -29.88 11.92 -10.89
C LEU A 563 -29.13 10.59 -10.82
N ASP A 564 -29.49 9.66 -11.70
CA ASP A 564 -28.88 8.33 -11.81
C ASP A 564 -27.51 8.40 -12.48
N LEU A 565 -26.47 8.54 -11.65
CA LEU A 565 -25.06 8.50 -12.01
C LEU A 565 -24.60 7.15 -12.60
N HIS A 566 -25.39 6.08 -12.47
CA HIS A 566 -25.06 4.71 -12.91
C HIS A 566 -25.69 4.35 -14.26
N SER A 567 -26.31 5.31 -14.94
CA SER A 567 -26.95 5.12 -16.25
C SER A 567 -25.96 4.78 -17.36
N GLN A 568 -26.36 3.88 -18.27
CA GLN A 568 -25.59 3.52 -19.47
C GLN A 568 -25.68 4.56 -20.60
N CYS A 569 -26.43 5.64 -20.41
CA CYS A 569 -26.52 6.72 -21.40
C CYS A 569 -25.24 7.56 -21.41
N GLY A 570 -24.59 7.68 -22.58
CA GLY A 570 -23.32 8.41 -22.72
C GLY A 570 -22.05 7.62 -22.41
N MET A 571 -22.10 6.27 -22.35
CA MET A 571 -20.90 5.43 -22.16
C MET A 571 -19.79 5.62 -23.21
N GLU A 572 -20.09 6.25 -24.35
CA GLU A 572 -19.13 6.56 -25.41
C GLU A 572 -18.13 7.65 -24.98
N ILE A 573 -18.63 8.69 -24.29
CA ILE A 573 -17.81 9.79 -23.76
C ILE A 573 -17.39 9.55 -22.31
N SER A 574 -18.00 8.60 -21.60
CA SER A 574 -17.66 8.34 -20.19
C SER A 574 -16.42 7.47 -19.98
N LYS A 575 -15.61 7.27 -21.02
CA LYS A 575 -14.37 6.46 -21.02
C LYS A 575 -13.09 7.31 -21.00
N SER A 576 -13.22 8.64 -21.09
CA SER A 576 -12.12 9.60 -21.28
C SER A 576 -11.95 10.55 -20.08
N THR A 577 -11.98 10.02 -18.85
CA THR A 577 -11.58 10.79 -17.66
C THR A 577 -10.06 10.96 -17.61
N LEU A 578 -9.56 11.86 -18.43
CA LEU A 578 -8.18 12.35 -18.42
C LEU A 578 -7.78 12.80 -17.01
N LEU A 579 -6.84 12.06 -16.41
CA LEU A 579 -6.10 12.48 -15.22
C LEU A 579 -5.36 13.79 -15.54
N ARG A 580 -5.50 14.81 -14.68
CA ARG A 580 -4.68 16.02 -14.75
C ARG A 580 -4.27 16.53 -13.37
N ARG A 581 -3.16 17.27 -13.38
CA ARG A 581 -2.22 17.43 -12.28
C ARG A 581 -2.44 18.74 -11.52
N GLU A 582 -2.24 18.67 -10.21
CA GLU A 582 -1.84 19.80 -9.37
C GLU A 582 -0.56 19.42 -8.61
N LEU A 583 0.14 20.40 -8.01
CA LEU A 583 1.56 20.25 -7.66
C LEU A 583 1.88 20.75 -6.24
N ILE A 584 1.79 19.83 -5.27
CA ILE A 584 2.29 19.94 -3.88
C ILE A 584 2.50 18.49 -3.41
N THR A 585 3.61 18.01 -2.83
CA THR A 585 5.05 18.39 -2.83
C THR A 585 5.85 17.09 -2.66
N LEU A 586 7.10 16.99 -3.14
CA LEU A 586 7.97 15.81 -2.92
C LEU A 586 9.36 16.19 -2.44
N THR A 587 9.89 15.39 -1.50
CA THR A 587 11.33 15.33 -1.26
C THR A 587 12.04 14.65 -2.43
N HIS A 588 13.27 15.09 -2.71
CA HIS A 588 14.09 14.55 -3.82
C HIS A 588 14.27 13.03 -3.76
N PHE A 589 14.36 12.48 -2.54
CA PHE A 589 14.45 11.05 -2.25
C PHE A 589 13.32 10.22 -2.88
N HIS A 590 12.06 10.66 -2.75
CA HIS A 590 10.92 9.92 -3.32
C HIS A 590 10.95 9.90 -4.85
N VAL A 591 11.36 11.00 -5.49
CA VAL A 591 11.46 11.08 -6.96
C VAL A 591 12.55 10.14 -7.51
N LEU A 592 13.69 10.02 -6.81
CA LEU A 592 14.77 9.12 -7.23
C LEU A 592 14.39 7.65 -7.12
N ASP A 593 13.78 7.22 -6.01
CA ASP A 593 13.32 5.82 -5.80
C ASP A 593 12.29 5.40 -6.87
N ILE A 594 11.44 6.33 -7.29
CA ILE A 594 10.49 6.17 -8.40
C ILE A 594 11.20 6.01 -9.76
N LEU A 595 12.23 6.82 -10.03
CA LEU A 595 12.93 6.82 -11.32
C LEU A 595 13.88 5.63 -11.51
N THR A 596 14.37 5.02 -10.43
CA THR A 596 15.30 3.89 -10.50
C THR A 596 14.64 2.52 -10.59
N ASN A 597 13.40 2.38 -10.10
CA ASN A 597 12.73 1.08 -9.94
C ASN A 597 11.57 0.79 -10.91
N VAL A 598 11.15 1.76 -11.73
CA VAL A 598 10.11 1.55 -12.75
C VAL A 598 10.72 0.96 -14.02
N GLN A 599 10.25 -0.23 -14.42
CA GLN A 599 10.70 -0.93 -15.63
C GLN A 599 10.29 -0.22 -16.93
N GLU A 600 11.03 -0.50 -18.02
CA GLU A 600 10.69 0.01 -19.35
C GLU A 600 9.34 -0.54 -19.86
N PRO A 601 8.60 0.19 -20.72
CA PRO A 601 7.30 -0.25 -21.19
C PRO A 601 7.31 -1.56 -21.97
N ASN A 602 6.56 -2.54 -21.48
CA ASN A 602 6.42 -3.85 -22.10
C ASN A 602 4.97 -4.36 -22.01
N CYS A 603 4.37 -4.63 -23.17
CA CYS A 603 3.00 -5.12 -23.25
C CYS A 603 2.88 -6.66 -23.09
N THR A 604 4.02 -7.36 -23.03
CA THR A 604 4.11 -8.81 -23.11
C THR A 604 4.19 -9.40 -21.70
N TYR A 605 3.18 -10.19 -21.30
CA TYR A 605 3.02 -10.63 -19.89
C TYR A 605 4.24 -11.34 -19.31
N ARG A 606 5.01 -12.06 -20.16
CA ARG A 606 6.20 -12.82 -19.77
C ARG A 606 7.45 -11.98 -19.48
N GLU A 607 7.45 -10.73 -19.92
CA GLU A 607 8.61 -9.85 -19.84
C GLU A 607 8.44 -8.77 -18.74
N ILE A 608 7.20 -8.58 -18.28
CA ILE A 608 6.83 -7.79 -17.10
C ILE A 608 7.39 -8.47 -15.84
N ARG A 609 8.15 -7.73 -15.04
CA ARG A 609 8.68 -8.18 -13.75
C ARG A 609 7.96 -7.50 -12.59
N GLY A 610 7.77 -8.24 -11.50
CA GLY A 610 7.29 -7.72 -10.23
C GLY A 610 8.42 -7.46 -9.24
N VAL A 611 8.31 -6.38 -8.46
CA VAL A 611 9.17 -6.07 -7.32
C VAL A 611 8.71 -6.83 -6.07
N LYS A 612 9.65 -7.09 -5.15
CA LYS A 612 9.33 -7.76 -3.88
C LYS A 612 8.60 -6.81 -2.93
N ALA A 613 7.33 -7.10 -2.65
CA ALA A 613 6.59 -6.49 -1.56
C ALA A 613 6.76 -7.34 -0.29
N ASP A 614 7.63 -6.89 0.64
CA ASP A 614 7.84 -7.57 1.91
C ASP A 614 6.50 -7.69 2.68
N LEU A 615 5.99 -8.92 2.77
CA LEU A 615 4.72 -9.23 3.43
C LEU A 615 4.71 -8.79 4.90
N LEU A 616 5.85 -8.83 5.59
CA LEU A 616 5.96 -8.38 6.98
C LEU A 616 5.83 -6.86 7.10
N SER A 617 6.41 -6.11 6.17
CA SER A 617 6.22 -4.66 6.05
C SER A 617 4.77 -4.30 5.69
N LEU A 618 4.12 -5.06 4.79
CA LEU A 618 2.69 -4.89 4.45
C LEU A 618 1.78 -5.05 5.69
N GLU A 619 2.00 -6.07 6.53
CA GLU A 619 1.25 -6.28 7.78
C GLU A 619 1.53 -5.19 8.82
N ARG A 620 2.82 -4.82 8.99
CA ARG A 620 3.24 -3.78 9.94
C ARG A 620 2.65 -2.42 9.60
N ALA A 621 2.55 -2.10 8.32
CA ALA A 621 1.88 -0.89 7.86
C ALA A 621 0.38 -0.92 8.24
N GLY A 622 -0.31 -2.03 7.99
CA GLY A 622 -1.66 -2.29 8.50
C GLY A 622 -2.79 -2.24 7.48
N THR A 623 -3.69 -1.26 7.58
CA THR A 623 -4.91 -1.15 6.75
C THR A 623 -4.63 -0.48 5.40
N TRP A 624 -5.01 -1.08 4.28
CA TRP A 624 -4.77 -0.59 2.92
C TRP A 624 -6.08 -0.36 2.19
N TYR A 625 -6.25 0.80 1.55
CA TYR A 625 -7.42 1.16 0.76
C TYR A 625 -7.14 0.93 -0.71
N LEU A 626 -8.11 0.36 -1.45
CA LEU A 626 -8.13 0.45 -2.90
C LEU A 626 -8.59 1.87 -3.27
N MET A 627 -7.85 2.51 -4.17
CA MET A 627 -8.02 3.93 -4.48
C MET A 627 -8.28 4.20 -5.96
N SER A 628 -7.73 3.33 -6.80
CA SER A 628 -8.02 3.29 -8.22
C SER A 628 -7.81 1.87 -8.72
N LEU A 629 -8.53 1.47 -9.74
CA LEU A 629 -8.29 0.23 -10.46
C LEU A 629 -8.74 0.34 -11.91
N MET A 630 -8.28 -0.59 -12.72
CA MET A 630 -8.91 -0.96 -13.98
C MET A 630 -8.95 -2.48 -13.99
N ASP A 631 -10.13 -3.06 -14.17
CA ASP A 631 -10.33 -4.50 -14.34
C ASP A 631 -11.50 -4.75 -15.30
N GLU A 632 -11.60 -5.99 -15.78
CA GLU A 632 -12.69 -6.45 -16.65
C GLU A 632 -13.60 -7.44 -15.90
N MET A 633 -13.76 -7.22 -14.58
CA MET A 633 -14.54 -8.12 -13.72
C MET A 633 -16.05 -7.98 -13.91
N SER A 634 -16.78 -9.07 -13.60
CA SER A 634 -18.25 -9.09 -13.68
C SER A 634 -18.99 -8.22 -12.65
N MET A 635 -18.28 -7.66 -11.65
CA MET A 635 -18.83 -6.76 -10.64
C MET A 635 -18.02 -5.46 -10.62
N ASP A 636 -18.72 -4.32 -10.67
CA ASP A 636 -18.12 -3.01 -10.42
C ASP A 636 -17.75 -2.91 -8.93
N THR A 637 -16.48 -2.63 -8.62
CA THR A 637 -16.03 -2.36 -7.24
C THR A 637 -16.12 -0.86 -6.96
N TYR A 638 -16.85 -0.46 -5.91
CA TYR A 638 -17.00 0.95 -5.53
C TYR A 638 -16.04 1.38 -4.42
N ALA A 639 -15.75 0.47 -3.50
CA ALA A 639 -14.84 0.70 -2.39
C ALA A 639 -14.28 -0.65 -1.91
N MET A 640 -13.00 -0.69 -1.56
CA MET A 640 -12.39 -1.88 -0.96
C MET A 640 -11.32 -1.47 0.05
N VAL A 641 -11.32 -2.12 1.22
CA VAL A 641 -10.29 -1.94 2.24
C VAL A 641 -9.83 -3.30 2.75
N GLY A 642 -8.51 -3.47 2.87
CA GLY A 642 -7.86 -4.72 3.23
C GLY A 642 -6.87 -4.58 4.38
N ARG A 643 -6.56 -5.72 5.01
CA ARG A 643 -5.43 -5.85 5.92
C ARG A 643 -4.80 -7.24 5.79
N LEU A 644 -3.48 -7.24 5.65
CA LEU A 644 -2.66 -8.44 5.48
C LEU A 644 -2.12 -8.91 6.84
N TYR A 645 -2.04 -10.23 7.01
CA TYR A 645 -1.50 -10.89 8.19
C TYR A 645 -0.52 -11.98 7.78
N THR A 646 0.75 -11.84 8.11
CA THR A 646 1.75 -12.86 7.80
C THR A 646 1.54 -14.12 8.64
N VAL A 647 1.93 -15.25 8.05
CA VAL A 647 1.98 -16.57 8.69
C VAL A 647 3.40 -17.12 8.59
N THR A 648 4.05 -16.93 7.44
CA THR A 648 5.48 -17.13 7.24
C THR A 648 6.05 -15.97 6.42
N ASN A 649 7.37 -15.92 6.23
CA ASN A 649 8.03 -14.91 5.38
C ASN A 649 7.55 -14.91 3.91
N THR A 650 6.88 -15.97 3.46
CA THR A 650 6.37 -16.13 2.09
C THR A 650 4.88 -16.44 2.02
N THR A 651 4.15 -16.47 3.15
CA THR A 651 2.70 -16.73 3.16
C THR A 651 1.95 -15.81 4.12
N ALA A 652 0.78 -15.36 3.69
CA ALA A 652 -0.06 -14.44 4.46
C ALA A 652 -1.55 -14.69 4.21
N VAL A 653 -2.40 -14.10 5.04
CA VAL A 653 -3.84 -14.02 4.84
C VAL A 653 -4.24 -12.55 4.69
N LEU A 654 -4.80 -12.19 3.54
CA LEU A 654 -5.42 -10.90 3.29
C LEU A 654 -6.90 -10.97 3.63
N ARG A 655 -7.33 -10.17 4.60
CA ARG A 655 -8.74 -9.96 4.92
C ARG A 655 -9.20 -8.64 4.33
N LEU A 656 -10.31 -8.63 3.59
CA LEU A 656 -10.85 -7.41 2.99
C LEU A 656 -12.37 -7.26 3.14
N PHE A 657 -12.80 -6.00 3.17
CA PHE A 657 -14.18 -5.58 2.96
C PHE A 657 -14.28 -4.94 1.57
N GLN A 658 -15.32 -5.27 0.82
CA GLN A 658 -15.57 -4.78 -0.54
C GLN A 658 -17.03 -4.40 -0.69
N SER A 659 -17.30 -3.20 -1.20
CA SER A 659 -18.59 -2.80 -1.76
C SER A 659 -18.54 -3.01 -3.27
N ALA A 660 -19.45 -3.83 -3.80
CA ALA A 660 -19.52 -4.10 -5.23
C ALA A 660 -20.95 -4.42 -5.70
N ALA A 661 -21.23 -4.24 -6.99
CA ALA A 661 -22.48 -4.63 -7.62
C ALA A 661 -22.24 -5.28 -8.98
N TYR A 662 -23.15 -6.16 -9.40
CA TYR A 662 -23.28 -6.48 -10.82
C TYR A 662 -23.85 -5.25 -11.57
N PRO A 663 -23.46 -5.01 -12.83
CA PRO A 663 -24.04 -3.93 -13.64
C PRO A 663 -25.57 -3.92 -13.62
N GLY A 664 -26.16 -2.80 -13.17
CA GLY A 664 -27.60 -2.63 -13.03
C GLY A 664 -28.26 -3.35 -11.84
N LYS A 665 -27.50 -3.79 -10.83
CA LYS A 665 -27.99 -4.36 -9.56
C LYS A 665 -27.67 -3.44 -8.37
N PRO A 666 -28.40 -3.55 -7.24
CA PRO A 666 -28.02 -2.86 -6.01
C PRO A 666 -26.66 -3.35 -5.49
N ARG A 667 -25.95 -2.46 -4.78
CA ARG A 667 -24.67 -2.76 -4.11
C ARG A 667 -24.84 -3.80 -3.02
N ASN A 668 -23.84 -4.65 -2.85
CA ASN A 668 -23.76 -5.63 -1.77
C ASN A 668 -22.42 -5.51 -1.04
N CYS A 669 -22.44 -5.77 0.27
CA CYS A 669 -21.27 -5.75 1.12
C CYS A 669 -20.66 -7.15 1.23
N PHE A 670 -19.41 -7.30 0.80
CA PHE A 670 -18.67 -8.54 0.88
C PHE A 670 -17.56 -8.43 1.94
N THR A 671 -17.41 -9.48 2.75
CA THR A 671 -16.17 -9.73 3.50
C THR A 671 -15.49 -10.92 2.85
N ARG A 672 -14.22 -10.81 2.50
CA ARG A 672 -13.45 -11.90 1.87
C ARG A 672 -12.14 -12.13 2.61
N ALA A 673 -11.66 -13.37 2.58
CA ALA A 673 -10.34 -13.75 3.05
C ALA A 673 -9.62 -14.50 1.93
N PHE A 674 -8.40 -14.08 1.63
CA PHE A 674 -7.54 -14.67 0.60
C PHE A 674 -6.25 -15.15 1.24
N THR A 675 -5.80 -16.33 0.85
CA THR A 675 -4.48 -16.84 1.21
C THR A 675 -3.49 -16.42 0.13
N ILE A 676 -2.36 -15.83 0.52
CA ILE A 676 -1.31 -15.30 -0.35
C ILE A 676 -0.05 -16.16 -0.24
N GLN A 677 0.60 -16.47 -1.36
CA GLN A 677 1.95 -17.01 -1.42
C GLN A 677 2.87 -16.15 -2.29
N GLU A 678 4.02 -15.77 -1.74
CA GLU A 678 5.13 -15.21 -2.51
C GLU A 678 5.85 -16.32 -3.29
N LYS A 679 6.10 -16.05 -4.58
CA LYS A 679 6.98 -16.82 -5.46
C LYS A 679 8.05 -15.90 -6.04
N GLN A 680 9.17 -16.50 -6.43
CA GLN A 680 10.31 -15.78 -6.98
C GLN A 680 10.96 -16.60 -8.11
N ASN A 681 11.35 -15.93 -9.19
CA ASN A 681 12.24 -16.46 -10.21
C ASN A 681 13.31 -15.42 -10.54
N ALA A 682 14.55 -15.67 -10.07
CA ALA A 682 15.65 -14.70 -10.10
C ALA A 682 15.26 -13.34 -9.49
N THR A 683 14.92 -12.35 -10.31
CA THR A 683 14.51 -10.99 -9.91
C THR A 683 13.03 -10.68 -10.15
N ASP A 684 12.24 -11.59 -10.72
CA ASP A 684 10.77 -11.47 -10.80
C ASP A 684 10.12 -12.05 -9.54
N PHE A 685 9.23 -11.27 -8.92
CA PHE A 685 8.41 -11.66 -7.79
C PHE A 685 6.92 -11.61 -8.16
N TRP A 686 6.20 -12.68 -7.89
CA TRP A 686 4.74 -12.72 -8.04
C TRP A 686 4.08 -13.36 -6.82
N TYR A 687 2.80 -13.06 -6.66
CA TYR A 687 2.00 -13.39 -5.50
C TYR A 687 0.74 -14.13 -5.95
N GLU A 688 0.61 -15.37 -5.48
CA GLU A 688 -0.53 -16.23 -5.76
C GLU A 688 -1.60 -15.98 -4.70
N LEU A 689 -2.75 -15.42 -5.10
CA LEU A 689 -3.93 -15.26 -4.27
C LEU A 689 -4.90 -16.41 -4.49
N HIS A 690 -5.24 -17.09 -3.41
CA HIS A 690 -6.19 -18.19 -3.38
C HIS A 690 -7.45 -17.76 -2.61
N PHE A 691 -8.56 -17.66 -3.34
CA PHE A 691 -9.88 -17.54 -2.72
C PHE A 691 -10.29 -18.90 -2.13
N GLU A 692 -10.84 -18.90 -0.92
CA GLU A 692 -11.28 -20.13 -0.23
C GLU A 692 -10.25 -21.28 -0.34
N SER A 693 -8.97 -21.01 -0.12
CA SER A 693 -7.89 -21.98 -0.41
C SER A 693 -8.08 -23.30 0.36
N THR A 694 -8.73 -23.23 1.52
CA THR A 694 -9.08 -24.36 2.38
C THR A 694 -10.24 -25.21 1.85
N THR A 695 -10.99 -24.75 0.85
CA THR A 695 -12.13 -25.45 0.24
C THR A 695 -11.80 -26.14 -1.10
N LYS A 696 -10.56 -26.01 -1.63
CA LYS A 696 -10.17 -26.59 -2.93
C LYS A 696 -11.06 -26.19 -4.12
N ILE A 697 -11.98 -25.24 -3.97
CA ILE A 697 -12.64 -24.49 -5.06
C ILE A 697 -11.82 -23.21 -5.26
N SER A 698 -10.51 -23.40 -5.42
CA SER A 698 -9.50 -22.36 -5.22
C SER A 698 -9.29 -21.58 -6.51
N THR A 699 -10.09 -20.55 -6.74
CA THR A 699 -9.78 -19.57 -7.79
C THR A 699 -8.42 -18.93 -7.49
N LEU A 700 -7.43 -19.19 -8.34
CA LEU A 700 -6.09 -18.62 -8.27
C LEU A 700 -6.07 -17.30 -9.05
N MET A 701 -5.47 -16.27 -8.46
CA MET A 701 -5.19 -15.00 -9.12
C MET A 701 -3.72 -14.64 -8.92
N ILE A 702 -3.01 -14.31 -10.00
CA ILE A 702 -1.56 -14.03 -9.98
C ILE A 702 -1.33 -12.53 -10.02
N PHE A 703 -0.74 -11.99 -8.95
CA PHE A 703 -0.43 -10.57 -8.79
C PHE A 703 1.08 -10.31 -8.88
N ARG A 704 1.49 -9.26 -9.59
CA ARG A 704 2.83 -8.66 -9.51
C ARG A 704 2.71 -7.25 -8.95
N PHE A 705 3.50 -6.91 -7.94
CA PHE A 705 3.69 -5.50 -7.61
C PHE A 705 4.61 -4.91 -8.68
N LEU A 706 4.11 -3.98 -9.48
CA LEU A 706 4.95 -3.23 -10.43
C LEU A 706 5.71 -2.10 -9.73
N PHE A 707 5.14 -1.61 -8.63
CA PHE A 707 5.73 -0.63 -7.73
C PHE A 707 5.23 -0.92 -6.30
N PHE A 708 6.09 -0.77 -5.31
CA PHE A 708 5.72 -0.90 -3.90
C PHE A 708 6.66 -0.08 -3.02
N ASN A 709 6.09 0.79 -2.19
CA ASN A 709 6.80 1.45 -1.10
C ASN A 709 5.99 1.35 0.20
N LYS A 710 6.35 2.11 1.24
CA LYS A 710 5.63 2.08 2.54
C LYS A 710 4.21 2.67 2.50
N GLN A 711 3.88 3.45 1.47
CA GLN A 711 2.65 4.25 1.33
C GLN A 711 1.70 3.78 0.22
N VAL A 712 2.23 3.35 -0.93
CA VAL A 712 1.46 2.89 -2.09
C VAL A 712 2.03 1.61 -2.68
N GLY A 713 1.14 0.76 -3.17
CA GLY A 713 1.45 -0.39 -4.01
C GLY A 713 0.63 -0.34 -5.31
N VAL A 714 1.28 -0.61 -6.43
CA VAL A 714 0.64 -0.76 -7.74
C VAL A 714 0.74 -2.22 -8.14
N ILE A 715 -0.40 -2.90 -8.13
CA ILE A 715 -0.53 -4.33 -8.38
C ILE A 715 -1.05 -4.53 -9.79
N TYR A 716 -0.43 -5.41 -10.56
CA TYR A 716 -0.86 -5.82 -11.88
C TYR A 716 -1.17 -7.31 -11.91
N SER A 717 -2.21 -7.65 -12.66
CA SER A 717 -2.68 -9.01 -12.94
C SER A 717 -3.02 -9.13 -14.41
N CYS A 718 -2.77 -10.30 -14.98
CA CYS A 718 -3.25 -10.64 -16.31
C CYS A 718 -4.14 -11.87 -16.19
N LEU A 719 -5.40 -11.76 -16.59
CA LEU A 719 -6.38 -12.84 -16.51
C LEU A 719 -6.40 -13.68 -17.80
N GLU A 720 -6.07 -13.08 -18.95
CA GLU A 720 -5.96 -13.76 -20.24
C GLU A 720 -4.80 -13.20 -21.08
N ASN A 721 -4.15 -14.06 -21.88
CA ASN A 721 -3.18 -13.64 -22.89
C ASN A 721 -3.67 -13.89 -24.33
N TYR A 722 -3.40 -12.94 -25.22
CA TYR A 722 -3.41 -13.14 -26.67
C TYR A 722 -2.31 -14.11 -27.11
N ALA A 723 -2.45 -14.64 -28.32
CA ALA A 723 -1.48 -15.58 -28.91
C ALA A 723 -0.07 -14.98 -29.11
N ASP A 724 0.04 -13.65 -29.23
CA ASP A 724 1.30 -12.91 -29.31
C ASP A 724 1.96 -12.63 -27.94
N GLY A 725 1.37 -13.15 -26.85
CA GLY A 725 1.88 -12.99 -25.49
C GLY A 725 1.51 -11.67 -24.81
N LYS A 726 0.72 -10.80 -25.47
CA LYS A 726 0.15 -9.62 -24.81
C LYS A 726 -1.02 -10.00 -23.92
N CYS A 727 -1.23 -9.25 -22.84
CA CYS A 727 -2.41 -9.44 -22.01
C CYS A 727 -3.70 -8.94 -22.71
N LYS A 728 -4.75 -9.76 -22.71
CA LYS A 728 -6.10 -9.47 -23.22
C LYS A 728 -6.98 -8.90 -22.10
N GLU A 729 -7.35 -9.71 -21.12
CA GLU A 729 -8.05 -9.27 -19.91
C GLU A 729 -7.01 -8.76 -18.87
N LYS A 730 -6.83 -7.44 -18.80
CA LYS A 730 -5.88 -6.78 -17.89
C LYS A 730 -6.57 -6.39 -16.59
N ALA A 731 -5.86 -6.47 -15.48
CA ALA A 731 -6.26 -5.79 -14.26
C ALA A 731 -5.07 -5.08 -13.58
N ILE A 732 -5.30 -3.88 -13.08
CA ILE A 732 -4.37 -3.08 -12.30
C ILE A 732 -5.10 -2.51 -11.09
N TYR A 733 -4.54 -2.68 -9.91
CA TYR A 733 -5.11 -2.22 -8.64
C TYR A 733 -4.11 -1.32 -7.93
N VAL A 734 -4.60 -0.18 -7.45
CA VAL A 734 -3.79 0.80 -6.73
C VAL A 734 -4.23 0.82 -5.27
N ILE A 735 -3.31 0.42 -4.39
CA ILE A 735 -3.54 0.41 -2.95
C ILE A 735 -2.73 1.51 -2.27
N SER A 736 -3.34 2.22 -1.31
CA SER A 736 -2.68 3.23 -0.46
C SER A 736 -2.87 2.97 1.03
N ARG A 737 -1.95 3.49 1.84
CA ARG A 737 -2.08 3.63 3.31
C ARG A 737 -3.11 4.69 3.72
N HIS A 738 -3.37 5.65 2.84
CA HIS A 738 -4.18 6.83 3.07
C HIS A 738 -5.52 6.72 2.34
N GLU A 739 -6.52 7.48 2.77
CA GLU A 739 -7.85 7.53 2.12
C GLU A 739 -7.86 8.38 0.84
N THR A 740 -6.70 8.91 0.46
CA THR A 740 -6.42 9.72 -0.72
C THR A 740 -5.06 9.32 -1.29
N ILE A 741 -4.89 9.43 -2.60
CA ILE A 741 -3.59 9.28 -3.29
C ILE A 741 -3.04 10.67 -3.62
N ASP A 742 -1.73 10.85 -3.47
CA ASP A 742 -1.07 12.12 -3.77
C ASP A 742 -0.67 12.29 -5.25
N ASN A 743 -0.27 13.50 -5.65
CA ASN A 743 0.08 13.80 -7.04
C ASN A 743 1.39 13.14 -7.52
N ALA A 744 2.26 12.72 -6.60
CA ALA A 744 3.47 11.98 -6.90
C ALA A 744 3.13 10.53 -7.24
N GLU A 745 2.32 9.90 -6.40
CA GLU A 745 1.75 8.58 -6.58
C GLU A 745 0.91 8.53 -7.87
N LEU A 746 0.14 9.57 -8.21
CA LEU A 746 -0.50 9.71 -9.54
C LEU A 746 0.53 9.72 -10.70
N THR A 747 1.67 10.39 -10.53
CA THR A 747 2.74 10.39 -11.54
C THR A 747 3.45 9.04 -11.65
N VAL A 748 3.58 8.30 -10.53
CA VAL A 748 4.01 6.89 -10.53
C VAL A 748 3.02 6.06 -11.32
N LEU A 749 1.73 6.22 -11.06
CA LEU A 749 0.66 5.47 -11.74
C LEU A 749 0.63 5.70 -13.24
N GLU A 750 0.79 6.94 -13.70
CA GLU A 750 0.93 7.21 -15.14
C GLU A 750 2.07 6.38 -15.76
N LYS A 751 3.27 6.38 -15.13
CA LYS A 751 4.44 5.66 -15.64
C LYS A 751 4.28 4.15 -15.53
N VAL A 752 3.77 3.66 -14.41
CA VAL A 752 3.62 2.23 -14.13
C VAL A 752 2.50 1.60 -14.96
N ALA A 753 1.36 2.26 -15.15
CA ALA A 753 0.31 1.78 -16.05
C ALA A 753 0.80 1.75 -17.51
N LYS A 754 1.49 2.82 -17.95
CA LYS A 754 2.17 2.84 -19.27
C LYS A 754 3.24 1.74 -19.38
N SER A 755 3.91 1.37 -18.29
CA SER A 755 4.92 0.29 -18.28
C SER A 755 4.34 -1.09 -18.67
N VAL A 756 3.03 -1.30 -18.50
CA VAL A 756 2.31 -2.53 -18.87
C VAL A 756 1.27 -2.31 -19.98
N CYS A 757 1.42 -1.21 -20.74
CA CYS A 757 0.56 -0.83 -21.86
C CYS A 757 -0.94 -0.78 -21.46
N ILE A 758 -1.22 -0.21 -20.29
CA ILE A 758 -2.54 0.26 -19.87
C ILE A 758 -2.54 1.78 -20.02
N ASP A 759 -3.52 2.33 -20.73
CA ASP A 759 -3.70 3.78 -20.76
C ASP A 759 -4.26 4.23 -19.40
N PRO A 760 -3.60 5.17 -18.69
CA PRO A 760 -4.08 5.70 -17.42
C PRO A 760 -5.51 6.25 -17.45
N GLU A 761 -6.04 6.65 -18.61
CA GLU A 761 -7.44 7.09 -18.75
C GLU A 761 -8.47 5.99 -18.38
N ASN A 762 -8.09 4.70 -18.45
CA ASN A 762 -8.98 3.60 -18.08
C ASN A 762 -9.04 3.33 -16.57
N LEU A 763 -8.20 3.98 -15.76
CA LEU A 763 -8.17 3.83 -14.31
C LEU A 763 -9.36 4.56 -13.68
N TYR A 764 -10.25 3.82 -13.01
CA TYR A 764 -11.39 4.37 -12.31
C TYR A 764 -11.16 4.45 -10.79
N HIS A 765 -11.46 5.61 -10.21
CA HIS A 765 -11.31 5.84 -8.77
C HIS A 765 -12.35 5.08 -7.95
N THR A 766 -11.90 4.56 -6.81
CA THR A 766 -12.74 3.95 -5.77
C THR A 766 -12.80 4.82 -4.52
N GLY A 767 -13.90 4.74 -3.79
CA GLY A 767 -14.03 5.38 -2.49
C GLY A 767 -13.22 4.63 -1.43
N ALA A 768 -12.54 5.37 -0.55
CA ALA A 768 -11.94 4.77 0.66
C ALA A 768 -12.99 4.29 1.67
N GLN A 769 -14.20 4.86 1.62
CA GLN A 769 -15.34 4.54 2.50
C GLN A 769 -16.63 4.38 1.67
N ASP A 770 -17.55 3.54 2.15
CA ASP A 770 -18.90 3.30 1.61
C ASP A 770 -19.77 2.72 2.74
N GLU A 771 -21.07 2.49 2.52
CA GLU A 771 -21.98 1.90 3.53
C GLU A 771 -21.51 0.53 4.08
N CYS A 772 -20.67 -0.17 3.31
CA CYS A 772 -20.05 -1.44 3.70
C CYS A 772 -18.79 -1.30 4.56
N ILE A 773 -18.23 -0.09 4.69
CA ILE A 773 -16.92 0.21 5.27
C ILE A 773 -17.08 1.28 6.36
N VAL A 774 -17.82 0.93 7.42
CA VAL A 774 -18.16 1.87 8.52
C VAL A 774 -17.22 1.74 9.72
N ASP A 775 -16.60 0.57 9.91
CA ASP A 775 -15.78 0.27 11.09
C ASP A 775 -14.52 -0.52 10.71
N LEU A 776 -13.41 0.21 10.55
CA LEU A 776 -12.09 -0.33 10.25
C LEU A 776 -11.52 -1.20 11.39
N SER A 777 -12.05 -1.11 12.61
CA SER A 777 -11.60 -1.98 13.71
C SER A 777 -11.89 -3.45 13.43
N ARG A 778 -12.97 -3.74 12.67
CA ARG A 778 -13.36 -5.09 12.26
C ARG A 778 -12.37 -5.77 11.31
N LEU A 779 -11.44 -5.03 10.68
CA LEU A 779 -10.35 -5.64 9.93
C LEU A 779 -9.36 -6.36 10.84
N LYS A 780 -9.17 -5.87 12.08
CA LYS A 780 -8.31 -6.52 13.08
C LYS A 780 -8.98 -7.77 13.63
N PRO A 781 -8.25 -8.91 13.80
CA PRO A 781 -8.72 -9.96 14.68
C PRO A 781 -8.76 -9.39 16.10
N PRO A 782 -9.91 -9.42 16.79
CA PRO A 782 -9.96 -9.00 18.19
C PRO A 782 -9.17 -9.97 19.07
N ALA A 783 -8.74 -9.50 20.25
CA ALA A 783 -7.92 -10.28 21.16
C ALA A 783 -8.64 -11.56 21.61
N CYS A 784 -7.90 -12.66 21.82
CA CYS A 784 -8.48 -13.96 22.20
C CYS A 784 -9.32 -13.92 23.50
N SER A 785 -9.11 -12.93 24.35
CA SER A 785 -9.85 -12.68 25.59
C SER A 785 -11.14 -11.86 25.43
N SER A 786 -11.49 -11.42 24.21
CA SER A 786 -12.49 -10.36 24.00
C SER A 786 -13.74 -10.72 23.18
N ILE A 787 -13.77 -11.89 22.51
CA ILE A 787 -15.02 -12.40 21.90
C ILE A 787 -15.62 -13.49 22.79
N ASP A 788 -16.78 -13.20 23.38
CA ASP A 788 -17.71 -14.24 23.82
C ASP A 788 -18.38 -14.92 22.61
N LEU A 789 -18.66 -16.23 22.71
CA LEU A 789 -19.19 -17.02 21.59
C LEU A 789 -20.49 -16.43 21.00
N ALA A 790 -21.29 -15.77 21.83
CA ALA A 790 -22.53 -15.07 21.46
C ALA A 790 -22.33 -13.83 20.56
N ASN A 791 -21.12 -13.25 20.55
CA ASN A 791 -20.75 -12.10 19.72
C ASN A 791 -19.98 -12.51 18.44
N SER A 792 -19.90 -13.83 18.15
CA SER A 792 -19.21 -14.32 16.96
C SER A 792 -20.06 -14.13 15.69
N ASN A 793 -19.56 -13.33 14.76
CA ASN A 793 -20.25 -12.92 13.53
C ASN A 793 -19.70 -13.67 12.30
N ALA A 794 -19.53 -14.99 12.40
CA ALA A 794 -19.66 -15.81 11.20
C ALA A 794 -21.16 -15.97 10.92
N GLU A 795 -21.58 -15.77 9.68
CA GLU A 795 -22.96 -16.00 9.26
C GLU A 795 -23.26 -17.50 9.30
N TRP A 796 -23.90 -17.92 10.39
CA TRP A 796 -24.25 -19.32 10.64
C TRP A 796 -25.61 -19.66 10.04
N PHE A 797 -25.66 -20.71 9.21
CA PHE A 797 -26.89 -21.22 8.64
C PHE A 797 -26.99 -22.75 8.76
N GLU A 798 -28.23 -23.26 8.67
CA GLU A 798 -28.51 -24.68 8.63
C GLU A 798 -28.74 -25.11 7.18
N MET A 799 -28.02 -26.14 6.74
CA MET A 799 -28.18 -26.73 5.42
C MET A 799 -29.23 -27.85 5.45
N ASN A 800 -29.99 -28.01 4.38
CA ASN A 800 -30.82 -29.20 4.20
C ASN A 800 -29.98 -30.43 3.81
N LEU A 801 -30.56 -31.64 3.90
CA LEU A 801 -29.85 -32.90 3.63
C LEU A 801 -29.17 -32.95 2.25
N GLN A 802 -29.84 -32.42 1.23
CA GLN A 802 -29.32 -32.41 -0.14
C GLN A 802 -28.12 -31.45 -0.29
N GLN A 803 -28.16 -30.30 0.37
CA GLN A 803 -27.02 -29.37 0.46
C GLN A 803 -25.84 -30.01 1.21
N ILE A 804 -26.11 -30.67 2.36
CA ILE A 804 -25.07 -31.35 3.15
C ILE A 804 -24.38 -32.45 2.32
N GLU A 805 -25.15 -33.31 1.66
CA GLU A 805 -24.61 -34.38 0.81
C GLU A 805 -23.82 -33.82 -0.37
N THR A 806 -24.29 -32.73 -0.99
CA THR A 806 -23.59 -32.06 -2.10
C THR A 806 -22.27 -31.40 -1.67
N THR A 807 -22.23 -30.76 -0.50
CA THR A 807 -21.09 -29.94 -0.03
C THR A 807 -20.07 -30.70 0.81
N TYR A 808 -20.48 -31.73 1.55
CA TYR A 808 -19.61 -32.50 2.45
C TYR A 808 -19.54 -34.00 2.12
N SER A 809 -20.46 -34.52 1.31
CA SER A 809 -20.61 -35.95 1.02
C SER A 809 -20.61 -36.81 2.32
N LYS A 810 -20.21 -38.09 2.23
CA LYS A 810 -20.19 -39.04 3.37
C LYS A 810 -18.80 -39.25 3.96
N PHE A 811 -17.92 -38.26 3.78
CA PHE A 811 -16.53 -38.30 4.25
C PHE A 811 -16.42 -38.23 5.78
N ASN A 812 -15.28 -38.72 6.29
CA ASN A 812 -14.87 -38.57 7.68
C ASN A 812 -14.01 -37.32 7.81
N TYR A 813 -14.46 -36.36 8.60
CA TYR A 813 -13.77 -35.10 8.84
C TYR A 813 -13.10 -35.11 10.22
N HIS A 814 -11.78 -34.96 10.27
CA HIS A 814 -11.07 -34.83 11.54
C HIS A 814 -11.16 -33.40 12.04
N VAL A 815 -11.44 -33.21 13.33
CA VAL A 815 -11.40 -31.87 13.95
C VAL A 815 -9.93 -31.49 14.20
N VAL A 816 -9.50 -30.37 13.64
CA VAL A 816 -8.11 -29.89 13.69
C VAL A 816 -7.92 -28.73 14.67
N ALA A 817 -8.95 -27.92 14.91
CA ALA A 817 -8.96 -26.88 15.94
C ALA A 817 -10.36 -26.65 16.54
N SER A 818 -10.43 -26.08 17.74
CA SER A 818 -11.67 -25.76 18.45
C SER A 818 -11.58 -24.45 19.24
N SER A 819 -12.70 -23.74 19.40
CA SER A 819 -12.83 -22.61 20.32
C SER A 819 -12.78 -23.02 21.80
N ASN A 820 -12.91 -24.32 22.11
CA ASN A 820 -12.69 -24.85 23.46
C ASN A 820 -11.23 -25.34 23.61
N PRO A 821 -10.38 -24.70 24.43
CA PRO A 821 -8.99 -25.13 24.62
C PRO A 821 -8.86 -26.50 25.30
N ASN A 822 -9.89 -26.96 26.02
CA ASN A 822 -9.90 -28.25 26.73
C ASN A 822 -10.51 -29.39 25.89
N GLN A 823 -10.74 -29.18 24.59
CA GLN A 823 -11.40 -30.17 23.73
C GLN A 823 -10.43 -31.33 23.41
N THR A 824 -10.90 -32.57 23.59
CA THR A 824 -10.19 -33.77 23.13
C THR A 824 -10.37 -33.98 21.63
N THR A 825 -9.51 -34.78 21.00
CA THR A 825 -9.58 -35.06 19.56
C THR A 825 -10.78 -35.94 19.20
N PHE A 826 -11.52 -35.57 18.16
CA PHE A 826 -12.64 -36.33 17.62
C PHE A 826 -12.80 -36.10 16.11
N SER A 827 -13.56 -36.98 15.47
CA SER A 827 -13.96 -36.83 14.06
C SER A 827 -15.47 -36.68 13.94
N ILE A 828 -15.92 -36.18 12.80
CA ILE A 828 -17.32 -35.97 12.44
C ILE A 828 -17.56 -36.62 11.08
N LYS A 829 -18.60 -37.44 10.97
CA LYS A 829 -18.99 -38.09 9.71
C LYS A 829 -20.48 -37.87 9.44
N PHE A 830 -20.84 -37.55 8.19
CA PHE A 830 -22.23 -37.58 7.75
C PHE A 830 -22.59 -39.00 7.28
N ASP A 831 -23.69 -39.57 7.81
CA ASP A 831 -24.15 -40.92 7.44
C ASP A 831 -25.18 -40.95 6.30
N GLY A 832 -25.57 -39.78 5.78
CA GLY A 832 -26.66 -39.60 4.81
C GLY A 832 -27.95 -39.07 5.43
N GLN A 833 -28.09 -39.08 6.76
CA GLN A 833 -29.23 -38.49 7.47
C GLN A 833 -28.81 -37.57 8.61
N ASN A 834 -27.79 -37.95 9.38
CA ASN A 834 -27.31 -37.21 10.54
C ASN A 834 -25.78 -37.14 10.55
N PHE A 835 -25.25 -36.18 11.31
CA PHE A 835 -23.83 -36.16 11.66
C PHE A 835 -23.58 -37.02 12.90
N GLN A 836 -22.54 -37.85 12.83
CA GLN A 836 -22.05 -38.66 13.94
C GLN A 836 -20.71 -38.10 14.41
N ARG A 837 -20.61 -37.82 15.71
CA ARG A 837 -19.36 -37.52 16.42
C ARG A 837 -18.70 -38.84 16.80
N ILE A 838 -17.49 -39.06 16.29
CA ILE A 838 -16.69 -40.26 16.48
C ILE A 838 -15.59 -39.96 17.50
N THR A 839 -15.61 -40.70 18.61
CA THR A 839 -14.62 -40.62 19.71
C THR A 839 -14.00 -41.97 19.97
N GLU A 840 -12.75 -42.00 20.45
CA GLU A 840 -12.09 -43.23 20.88
C GLU A 840 -12.60 -43.67 22.27
N GLN A 841 -12.78 -44.98 22.46
CA GLN A 841 -13.17 -45.60 23.73
C GLN A 841 -12.44 -46.95 23.89
N ASP A 842 -12.32 -47.45 25.12
CA ASP A 842 -11.75 -48.77 25.44
C ASP A 842 -12.45 -49.89 24.66
N GLY A 843 -11.88 -50.27 23.51
CA GLY A 843 -12.39 -51.31 22.62
C GLY A 843 -12.82 -50.88 21.21
N GLY A 844 -12.79 -49.58 20.85
CA GLY A 844 -13.09 -49.16 19.48
C GLY A 844 -13.52 -47.70 19.28
N CYS A 845 -14.23 -47.47 18.17
CA CYS A 845 -14.86 -46.19 17.85
C CYS A 845 -16.26 -46.11 18.48
N LEU A 846 -16.53 -45.08 19.27
CA LEU A 846 -17.88 -44.71 19.69
C LEU A 846 -18.43 -43.63 18.75
N SER A 847 -19.45 -43.99 17.96
CA SER A 847 -20.28 -43.02 17.22
C SER A 847 -21.42 -42.51 18.10
N SER A 848 -21.57 -41.19 18.19
CA SER A 848 -22.65 -40.51 18.90
C SER A 848 -23.37 -39.51 17.99
N PRO A 849 -24.72 -39.44 17.96
CA PRO A 849 -25.43 -38.54 17.07
C PRO A 849 -25.27 -37.07 17.51
N VAL A 850 -25.02 -36.19 16.56
CA VAL A 850 -24.93 -34.74 16.78
C VAL A 850 -26.31 -34.12 16.54
N LYS A 851 -26.84 -33.41 17.54
CA LYS A 851 -28.22 -32.88 17.52
C LYS A 851 -28.41 -31.64 16.63
N SER A 852 -27.38 -30.81 16.49
CA SER A 852 -27.42 -29.56 15.73
C SER A 852 -26.02 -29.16 15.28
N ILE A 853 -25.86 -28.90 13.98
CA ILE A 853 -24.68 -28.28 13.37
C ILE A 853 -25.15 -27.09 12.55
N LYS A 854 -24.43 -25.97 12.66
CA LYS A 854 -24.54 -24.84 11.73
C LYS A 854 -23.24 -24.70 10.95
N PHE A 855 -23.35 -24.26 9.70
CA PHE A 855 -22.25 -24.08 8.78
C PHE A 855 -21.98 -22.59 8.61
N SER A 856 -20.71 -22.20 8.45
CA SER A 856 -20.35 -20.82 8.10
C SER A 856 -20.58 -20.57 6.62
N SER A 857 -21.23 -19.46 6.25
CA SER A 857 -21.37 -19.02 4.84
C SER A 857 -20.03 -18.64 4.20
N ARG A 858 -18.98 -18.46 5.01
CA ARG A 858 -17.71 -17.82 4.63
C ARG A 858 -16.49 -18.75 4.66
N ASN A 859 -16.63 -19.94 5.26
CA ASN A 859 -15.60 -20.98 5.21
C ASN A 859 -16.25 -22.35 5.53
N ARG A 860 -16.31 -23.26 4.55
CA ARG A 860 -16.99 -24.56 4.73
C ARG A 860 -16.32 -25.47 5.78
N ASN A 861 -15.02 -25.30 6.01
CA ASN A 861 -14.30 -26.10 7.00
C ASN A 861 -14.60 -25.62 8.44
N LEU A 862 -15.33 -24.51 8.59
CA LEU A 862 -15.74 -23.99 9.88
C LEU A 862 -17.21 -24.32 10.16
N ILE A 863 -17.44 -25.09 11.22
CA ILE A 863 -18.79 -25.47 11.67
C ILE A 863 -18.97 -25.14 13.15
N MET A 864 -20.21 -24.86 13.54
CA MET A 864 -20.62 -24.67 14.93
C MET A 864 -21.40 -25.91 15.39
N LEU A 865 -20.87 -26.60 16.40
CA LEU A 865 -21.42 -27.83 16.97
C LEU A 865 -21.90 -27.54 18.38
N SER A 866 -23.23 -27.44 18.55
CA SER A 866 -23.84 -26.87 19.77
C SER A 866 -23.25 -25.47 20.05
N ASP A 867 -22.58 -25.27 21.19
CA ASP A 867 -21.97 -23.99 21.59
C ASP A 867 -20.43 -23.99 21.42
N GLN A 868 -19.91 -24.72 20.43
CA GLN A 868 -18.48 -24.78 20.12
C GLN A 868 -18.22 -24.57 18.63
N ILE A 869 -17.27 -23.71 18.30
CA ILE A 869 -16.81 -23.50 16.93
C ILE A 869 -15.61 -24.42 16.69
N ILE A 870 -15.63 -25.17 15.60
CA ILE A 870 -14.61 -26.15 15.26
C ILE A 870 -14.21 -26.07 13.80
N LEU A 871 -12.92 -26.31 13.55
CA LEU A 871 -12.32 -26.37 12.23
C LEU A 871 -12.12 -27.85 11.85
N ILE A 872 -12.67 -28.25 10.71
CA ILE A 872 -12.68 -29.64 10.23
C ILE A 872 -11.85 -29.83 8.95
N HIS A 873 -11.19 -30.97 8.80
CA HIS A 873 -10.40 -31.28 7.61
C HIS A 873 -10.39 -32.79 7.31
N ILE A 874 -10.60 -33.19 6.05
CA ILE A 874 -10.72 -34.61 5.65
C ILE A 874 -9.41 -35.39 5.88
N ALA A 875 -8.27 -34.81 5.49
CA ALA A 875 -6.95 -35.39 5.80
C ALA A 875 -6.43 -35.10 7.22
N GLY A 876 -7.15 -34.34 8.04
CA GLY A 876 -6.66 -33.89 9.35
C GLY A 876 -5.42 -32.97 9.34
N VAL A 877 -5.10 -32.36 8.20
CA VAL A 877 -3.98 -31.41 8.03
C VAL A 877 -4.11 -30.23 8.98
N ARG A 878 -3.00 -29.87 9.62
CA ARG A 878 -2.90 -28.73 10.52
C ARG A 878 -1.83 -27.80 9.99
N SER A 879 -2.23 -26.58 9.66
CA SER A 879 -1.36 -25.52 9.18
C SER A 879 -1.82 -24.23 9.85
N ASP A 880 -0.87 -23.40 10.28
CA ASP A 880 -1.18 -22.09 10.84
C ASP A 880 -1.88 -21.19 9.80
N LEU A 881 -1.65 -21.43 8.51
CA LEU A 881 -2.32 -20.76 7.39
C LEU A 881 -3.80 -21.13 7.32
N LEU A 882 -4.13 -22.43 7.41
CA LEU A 882 -5.50 -22.95 7.50
C LEU A 882 -6.23 -22.41 8.74
N LEU A 883 -5.54 -22.33 9.89
CA LEU A 883 -6.08 -21.76 11.11
C LEU A 883 -6.36 -20.26 10.95
N ARG A 884 -5.42 -19.51 10.37
CA ARG A 884 -5.50 -18.06 10.18
C ARG A 884 -6.58 -17.68 9.17
N GLU A 885 -6.69 -18.38 8.04
CA GLU A 885 -7.77 -18.18 7.06
C GLU A 885 -9.14 -18.40 7.71
N ALA A 886 -9.30 -19.50 8.44
CA ALA A 886 -10.53 -19.80 9.16
C ALA A 886 -10.90 -18.69 10.14
N GLN A 887 -9.95 -18.22 10.97
CA GLN A 887 -10.16 -17.11 11.91
C GLN A 887 -10.51 -15.78 11.23
N MET A 888 -9.93 -15.48 10.06
CA MET A 888 -10.15 -14.22 9.33
C MET A 888 -11.42 -14.20 8.47
N SER A 889 -11.98 -15.37 8.15
CA SER A 889 -13.25 -15.50 7.40
C SER A 889 -14.47 -14.86 8.12
N GLY A 890 -14.41 -14.71 9.44
CA GLY A 890 -15.47 -14.11 10.26
C GLY A 890 -14.92 -13.31 11.44
N VAL A 891 -15.78 -12.90 12.36
CA VAL A 891 -15.35 -12.42 13.69
C VAL A 891 -15.52 -13.59 14.65
N LEU A 892 -14.42 -14.29 14.94
CA LEU A 892 -14.42 -15.61 15.58
C LEU A 892 -13.52 -15.63 16.82
N PRO A 893 -13.93 -16.32 17.91
CA PRO A 893 -13.05 -16.54 19.05
C PRO A 893 -11.81 -17.34 18.63
N CYS A 894 -10.75 -17.30 19.43
CA CYS A 894 -9.51 -17.99 19.08
C CYS A 894 -9.71 -19.50 18.98
N LEU A 895 -9.20 -20.07 17.89
CA LEU A 895 -9.26 -21.50 17.62
C LEU A 895 -7.95 -22.12 18.09
N HIS A 896 -8.04 -23.05 19.03
CA HIS A 896 -6.90 -23.79 19.56
C HIS A 896 -6.71 -25.07 18.76
N THR A 897 -5.51 -25.30 18.24
CA THR A 897 -5.17 -26.55 17.54
C THR A 897 -5.24 -27.72 18.51
N LEU A 898 -5.94 -28.79 18.10
CA LEU A 898 -6.05 -29.98 18.95
C LEU A 898 -4.74 -30.77 18.92
N PRO A 899 -4.34 -31.48 19.99
CA PRO A 899 -3.13 -32.30 19.99
C PRO A 899 -3.19 -33.41 18.91
N GLN A 900 -2.04 -33.87 18.40
CA GLN A 900 -2.02 -34.91 17.37
C GLN A 900 -2.10 -36.29 18.03
N SER A 901 -2.95 -37.17 17.50
CA SER A 901 -3.01 -38.57 17.94
C SER A 901 -1.82 -39.33 17.35
N ASN A 902 -0.63 -39.12 17.90
CA ASN A 902 0.62 -39.75 17.45
C ASN A 902 0.79 -41.20 17.97
N ASN A 903 -0.27 -41.80 18.52
CA ASN A 903 -0.21 -43.16 19.04
C ASN A 903 -0.40 -44.17 17.90
N SER A 904 0.62 -45.00 17.67
CA SER A 904 0.52 -46.25 16.90
C SER A 904 -0.44 -47.28 17.51
N ASN A 905 -1.03 -46.97 18.68
CA ASN A 905 -2.00 -47.77 19.43
C ASN A 905 -3.43 -47.17 19.42
N VAL A 906 -3.80 -46.31 18.46
CA VAL A 906 -5.19 -45.90 18.29
C VAL A 906 -6.04 -47.11 17.89
N ILE A 907 -7.03 -47.45 18.73
CA ILE A 907 -7.94 -48.59 18.54
C ILE A 907 -9.05 -48.21 17.56
N CYS A 908 -9.44 -46.94 17.51
CA CYS A 908 -10.45 -46.45 16.59
C CYS A 908 -9.88 -46.14 15.19
N THR A 909 -10.10 -47.05 14.23
CA THR A 909 -9.63 -46.90 12.84
C THR A 909 -10.14 -45.64 12.12
N LEU A 910 -11.32 -45.13 12.48
CA LEU A 910 -11.89 -43.89 11.94
C LEU A 910 -11.28 -42.61 12.53
N HIS A 911 -10.45 -42.74 13.57
CA HIS A 911 -9.69 -41.64 14.18
C HIS A 911 -8.27 -41.55 13.62
N LYS A 912 -7.73 -42.67 13.12
CA LYS A 912 -6.46 -42.70 12.39
C LYS A 912 -6.56 -41.81 11.13
N MET A 913 -5.62 -40.88 10.97
CA MET A 913 -5.51 -40.06 9.76
C MET A 913 -5.21 -40.93 8.54
N PRO A 914 -5.68 -40.57 7.33
CA PRO A 914 -5.35 -41.25 6.08
C PRO A 914 -3.83 -41.33 5.87
N ASP A 915 -3.32 -42.50 5.49
CA ASP A 915 -1.90 -42.67 5.16
C ASP A 915 -1.66 -42.23 3.71
N CYS A 916 -1.37 -40.94 3.54
CA CYS A 916 -1.11 -40.32 2.24
C CYS A 916 0.20 -40.84 1.65
N HIS A 917 0.11 -41.77 0.70
CA HIS A 917 1.30 -42.19 -0.04
C HIS A 917 1.82 -41.02 -0.90
N LYS A 918 3.03 -40.55 -0.61
CA LYS A 918 3.83 -39.85 -1.62
C LYS A 918 4.11 -40.86 -2.72
N ASN A 919 3.43 -40.75 -3.87
CA ASN A 919 3.52 -41.70 -4.99
C ASN A 919 4.95 -41.76 -5.59
N SER A 920 5.85 -42.48 -4.93
CA SER A 920 7.24 -42.71 -5.32
C SER A 920 7.48 -44.13 -5.85
N GLY A 921 6.43 -44.80 -6.34
CA GLY A 921 6.50 -46.20 -6.74
C GLY A 921 5.25 -46.81 -7.40
N SER A 922 4.26 -46.02 -7.80
CA SER A 922 3.16 -46.52 -8.64
C SER A 922 3.69 -46.78 -10.06
N VAL A 923 3.53 -48.01 -10.55
CA VAL A 923 3.91 -48.40 -11.92
C VAL A 923 3.13 -47.55 -12.92
N ILE A 924 3.82 -46.67 -13.64
CA ILE A 924 3.26 -45.97 -14.79
C ILE A 924 3.49 -46.84 -16.02
N ASP A 925 2.39 -47.31 -16.61
CA ASP A 925 2.39 -47.80 -17.98
C ASP A 925 1.77 -46.73 -18.88
N THR A 926 2.61 -46.01 -19.62
CA THR A 926 2.20 -44.94 -20.53
C THR A 926 1.40 -45.47 -21.73
N SER A 927 1.43 -46.79 -22.01
CA SER A 927 0.58 -47.41 -23.04
C SER A 927 -0.91 -47.45 -22.68
N LEU A 928 -1.26 -47.17 -21.43
CA LEU A 928 -2.65 -47.06 -20.97
C LEU A 928 -3.31 -45.73 -21.34
N ILE A 929 -2.54 -44.72 -21.76
CA ILE A 929 -3.09 -43.49 -22.38
C ILE A 929 -3.59 -43.85 -23.78
N ASP A 930 -4.88 -44.08 -23.86
CA ASP A 930 -5.60 -44.31 -25.11
C ASP A 930 -5.77 -42.99 -25.86
N THR A 931 -5.09 -42.87 -27.01
CA THR A 931 -5.11 -41.68 -27.88
C THR A 931 -6.31 -41.66 -28.85
N SER A 932 -7.15 -42.69 -28.85
CA SER A 932 -8.32 -42.80 -29.72
C SER A 932 -9.61 -42.26 -29.08
N VAL A 933 -9.59 -41.98 -27.78
CA VAL A 933 -10.73 -41.53 -26.99
C VAL A 933 -10.53 -40.12 -26.43
N GLU A 934 -11.65 -39.46 -26.13
CA GLU A 934 -11.68 -38.21 -25.37
C GLU A 934 -11.74 -38.49 -23.86
N TYR A 935 -11.20 -37.56 -23.08
CA TYR A 935 -11.22 -37.56 -21.62
C TYR A 935 -12.00 -36.34 -21.14
N ASN A 936 -12.96 -36.55 -20.24
CA ASN A 936 -13.61 -35.49 -19.49
C ASN A 936 -12.71 -35.10 -18.32
N LEU A 937 -12.43 -33.80 -18.17
CA LEU A 937 -11.67 -33.26 -17.05
C LEU A 937 -12.61 -32.98 -15.85
N TYR A 938 -12.36 -33.67 -14.74
CA TYR A 938 -13.02 -33.47 -13.45
C TYR A 938 -12.18 -32.51 -12.62
N ALA A 939 -12.52 -31.22 -12.70
CA ALA A 939 -11.78 -30.15 -12.06
C ALA A 939 -11.91 -30.11 -10.53
N SER A 940 -10.92 -29.52 -9.87
CA SER A 940 -11.01 -29.13 -8.47
C SER A 940 -12.02 -27.98 -8.27
N ASP A 941 -12.10 -27.02 -9.21
CA ASP A 941 -13.13 -25.98 -9.24
C ASP A 941 -14.23 -26.26 -10.30
N PRO A 942 -15.45 -26.67 -9.89
CA PRO A 942 -16.54 -26.94 -10.83
C PRO A 942 -17.26 -25.67 -11.33
N TYR A 943 -16.93 -24.47 -10.87
CA TYR A 943 -17.51 -23.23 -11.37
C TYR A 943 -16.75 -22.68 -12.58
N PHE A 944 -15.42 -22.79 -12.59
CA PHE A 944 -14.58 -22.28 -13.67
C PHE A 944 -14.49 -23.22 -14.88
N VAL A 945 -14.35 -24.53 -14.65
CA VAL A 945 -14.09 -25.53 -15.69
C VAL A 945 -15.40 -26.18 -16.13
N ARG A 946 -16.04 -25.66 -17.19
CA ARG A 946 -17.28 -26.23 -17.74
C ARG A 946 -17.01 -27.16 -18.93
N GLN A 947 -17.39 -28.43 -18.75
CA GLN A 947 -17.41 -29.47 -19.80
C GLN A 947 -16.09 -29.67 -20.55
N TYR A 948 -14.93 -29.51 -19.88
CA TYR A 948 -13.64 -29.68 -20.54
C TYR A 948 -13.47 -31.10 -21.10
N ARG A 949 -13.25 -31.19 -22.41
CA ARG A 949 -12.98 -32.44 -23.15
C ARG A 949 -11.59 -32.37 -23.77
N CYS A 950 -10.74 -33.33 -23.43
CA CYS A 950 -9.36 -33.37 -23.86
C CYS A 950 -9.04 -34.63 -24.66
N LYS A 951 -8.18 -34.49 -25.66
CA LYS A 951 -7.64 -35.58 -26.47
C LYS A 951 -6.12 -35.60 -26.35
N PHE A 952 -5.54 -36.79 -26.25
CA PHE A 952 -4.09 -37.00 -26.28
C PHE A 952 -3.66 -37.61 -27.61
N GLU A 953 -2.54 -37.16 -28.15
CA GLU A 953 -1.89 -37.70 -29.34
C GLU A 953 -0.42 -37.98 -29.00
N LYS A 954 0.08 -39.19 -29.32
CA LYS A 954 1.46 -39.57 -28.97
C LYS A 954 2.45 -38.86 -29.89
N ASN A 955 3.42 -38.15 -29.32
CA ASN A 955 4.49 -37.48 -30.07
C ASN A 955 5.75 -38.36 -30.13
N TYR A 956 6.28 -38.71 -28.95
CA TYR A 956 7.43 -39.61 -28.78
C TYR A 956 7.15 -40.64 -27.66
N ASP A 957 8.11 -41.50 -27.34
CA ASP A 957 7.98 -42.40 -26.19
C ASP A 957 7.95 -41.59 -24.89
N ASP A 958 6.94 -41.86 -24.07
CA ASP A 958 6.59 -41.15 -22.83
C ASP A 958 6.25 -39.63 -23.00
N GLU A 959 6.01 -39.16 -24.23
CA GLU A 959 5.62 -37.77 -24.57
C GLU A 959 4.29 -37.71 -25.34
N PHE A 960 3.34 -36.92 -24.82
CA PHE A 960 1.98 -36.79 -25.36
C PHE A 960 1.61 -35.34 -25.62
N LEU A 961 1.17 -35.02 -26.84
CA LEU A 961 0.48 -33.77 -27.14
C LEU A 961 -0.95 -33.85 -26.60
N TYR A 962 -1.39 -32.85 -25.84
CA TYR A 962 -2.78 -32.72 -25.41
C TYR A 962 -3.45 -31.54 -26.12
N THR A 963 -4.74 -31.69 -26.41
CA THR A 963 -5.65 -30.61 -26.84
C THR A 963 -6.93 -30.71 -26.03
N CYS A 964 -7.29 -29.66 -25.31
CA CYS A 964 -8.49 -29.54 -24.49
C CYS A 964 -9.41 -28.44 -25.03
N ASN A 965 -10.69 -28.73 -25.19
CA ASN A 965 -11.73 -27.77 -25.55
C ASN A 965 -12.65 -27.53 -24.37
N SER A 966 -13.33 -26.38 -24.34
CA SER A 966 -14.18 -25.94 -23.23
C SER A 966 -15.27 -24.95 -23.63
N GLN A 967 -16.25 -24.76 -22.75
CA GLN A 967 -17.31 -23.76 -22.88
C GLN A 967 -17.13 -22.62 -21.89
N ASP A 968 -17.38 -21.40 -22.35
CA ASP A 968 -17.38 -20.21 -21.50
C ASP A 968 -18.66 -20.09 -20.65
N TRP A 969 -18.70 -19.08 -19.78
CA TRP A 969 -19.81 -18.85 -18.86
C TRP A 969 -21.09 -18.34 -19.54
N ASN A 970 -20.98 -17.83 -20.77
CA ASN A 970 -22.07 -17.40 -21.65
C ASN A 970 -22.48 -18.48 -22.67
N PHE A 971 -21.97 -19.71 -22.53
CA PHE A 971 -22.17 -20.85 -23.45
C PHE A 971 -21.52 -20.68 -24.85
N GLY A 972 -20.54 -19.78 -24.99
CA GLY A 972 -19.63 -19.74 -26.14
C GLY A 972 -18.52 -20.79 -26.05
N CYS A 973 -17.77 -20.97 -27.14
CA CYS A 973 -16.64 -21.91 -27.19
C CYS A 973 -15.33 -21.17 -26.87
N GLU A 974 -14.52 -21.70 -25.96
CA GLU A 974 -13.19 -21.16 -25.66
C GLU A 974 -12.14 -21.68 -26.64
N ASP A 975 -11.02 -20.94 -26.76
CA ASP A 975 -9.89 -21.39 -27.57
C ASP A 975 -9.24 -22.67 -27.01
N PRO A 976 -8.84 -23.63 -27.87
CA PRO A 976 -8.37 -24.94 -27.42
C PRO A 976 -7.03 -24.85 -26.69
N SER A 977 -6.99 -25.32 -25.44
CA SER A 977 -5.77 -25.40 -24.64
C SER A 977 -4.88 -26.53 -25.18
N LYS A 978 -3.64 -26.22 -25.55
CA LYS A 978 -2.71 -27.20 -26.14
C LYS A 978 -1.40 -27.26 -25.35
N GLY A 979 -0.71 -28.38 -25.40
CA GLY A 979 0.62 -28.51 -24.81
C GLY A 979 1.21 -29.90 -24.94
N VAL A 980 2.39 -30.08 -24.35
CA VAL A 980 3.14 -31.33 -24.29
C VAL A 980 3.17 -31.84 -22.86
N LEU A 981 2.79 -33.09 -22.63
CA LEU A 981 2.91 -33.82 -21.37
C LEU A 981 4.08 -34.81 -21.48
N ASN A 982 5.16 -34.55 -20.75
CA ASN A 982 6.30 -35.44 -20.60
C ASN A 982 6.16 -36.26 -19.31
N ILE A 983 6.26 -37.58 -19.41
CA ILE A 983 6.09 -38.49 -18.28
C ILE A 983 7.41 -39.20 -17.99
N PHE A 984 7.83 -39.20 -16.74
CA PHE A 984 9.09 -39.82 -16.31
C PHE A 984 8.83 -41.15 -15.60
N LYS A 985 9.71 -42.12 -15.83
CA LYS A 985 9.65 -43.50 -15.30
C LYS A 985 9.64 -43.60 -13.77
N ASN A 986 9.86 -42.50 -13.06
CA ASN A 986 9.91 -42.40 -11.60
C ASN A 986 8.57 -42.04 -10.94
N GLY A 987 7.50 -41.80 -11.70
CA GLY A 987 6.20 -41.33 -11.17
C GLY A 987 5.90 -39.85 -11.45
N SER A 988 6.89 -39.06 -11.86
CA SER A 988 6.74 -37.62 -12.08
C SER A 988 6.39 -37.27 -13.53
N PHE A 989 5.83 -36.08 -13.73
CA PHE A 989 5.57 -35.52 -15.06
C PHE A 989 5.96 -34.04 -15.11
N VAL A 990 6.16 -33.54 -16.32
CA VAL A 990 6.28 -32.10 -16.63
C VAL A 990 5.36 -31.80 -17.81
N THR A 991 4.47 -30.80 -17.67
CA THR A 991 3.76 -30.24 -18.82
C THR A 991 4.44 -28.99 -19.31
N ILE A 992 4.55 -28.87 -20.63
CA ILE A 992 4.96 -27.67 -21.34
C ILE A 992 3.72 -27.18 -22.11
N PRO A 993 2.88 -26.31 -21.52
CA PRO A 993 1.75 -25.73 -22.24
C PRO A 993 2.23 -24.97 -23.48
N ASN A 994 1.47 -25.01 -24.57
CA ASN A 994 1.81 -24.31 -25.80
C ASN A 994 1.71 -22.81 -25.57
N LYS A 995 2.88 -22.16 -25.55
CA LYS A 995 3.06 -20.77 -25.11
C LYS A 995 2.46 -19.73 -26.07
N GLU A 996 1.92 -20.13 -27.22
CA GLU A 996 1.21 -19.26 -28.16
C GLU A 996 -0.33 -19.36 -28.05
N VAL A 997 -0.88 -20.26 -27.22
CA VAL A 997 -2.34 -20.34 -26.97
C VAL A 997 -2.56 -20.70 -25.51
N ALA A 998 -2.61 -19.68 -24.65
CA ALA A 998 -2.83 -19.82 -23.21
C ALA A 998 -4.26 -19.34 -22.85
N PRO A 999 -5.28 -20.22 -22.90
CA PRO A 999 -6.65 -19.83 -22.60
C PRO A 999 -6.84 -19.51 -21.11
N ILE A 1000 -7.66 -18.48 -20.86
CA ILE A 1000 -8.08 -17.89 -19.58
C ILE A 1000 -8.33 -18.89 -18.44
N ARG A 1001 -8.87 -20.08 -18.76
CA ARG A 1001 -9.56 -20.95 -17.80
C ARG A 1001 -9.00 -22.37 -17.68
N VAL A 1002 -7.77 -22.60 -18.13
CA VAL A 1002 -6.92 -23.63 -17.53
C VAL A 1002 -5.94 -22.93 -16.59
N PRO A 1003 -6.25 -22.83 -15.29
CA PRO A 1003 -5.27 -22.31 -14.36
C PRO A 1003 -4.17 -23.36 -14.18
N GLU A 1004 -3.02 -22.91 -13.69
CA GLU A 1004 -1.95 -23.80 -13.19
C GLU A 1004 -2.46 -24.73 -12.04
N SER A 1005 -3.68 -24.50 -11.53
CA SER A 1005 -4.38 -25.36 -10.57
C SER A 1005 -5.00 -26.64 -11.17
N GLU A 1006 -5.16 -26.75 -12.50
CA GLU A 1006 -5.79 -27.92 -13.16
C GLU A 1006 -4.85 -28.62 -14.16
N ILE A 1007 -3.89 -27.91 -14.75
CA ILE A 1007 -2.77 -28.54 -15.50
C ILE A 1007 -1.47 -27.98 -14.92
N PHE A 1008 -0.89 -28.72 -13.97
CA PHE A 1008 0.32 -28.33 -13.26
C PHE A 1008 1.56 -28.43 -14.17
N GLU A 1009 2.46 -27.44 -14.14
CA GLU A 1009 3.75 -27.54 -14.85
C GLU A 1009 4.54 -28.81 -14.47
N ARG A 1010 4.41 -29.27 -13.22
CA ARG A 1010 5.06 -30.46 -12.68
C ARG A 1010 4.24 -31.11 -11.57
N GLY A 1011 4.45 -32.41 -11.37
CA GLY A 1011 3.87 -33.15 -10.25
C GLY A 1011 4.12 -34.65 -10.36
N ASN A 1012 3.28 -35.43 -9.68
CA ASN A 1012 3.24 -36.89 -9.83
C ASN A 1012 1.99 -37.30 -10.63
N ILE A 1013 2.10 -38.32 -11.47
CA ILE A 1013 1.02 -38.84 -12.30
C ILE A 1013 0.74 -40.31 -11.97
N THR A 1014 -0.51 -40.72 -12.10
CA THR A 1014 -0.97 -42.10 -11.93
C THR A 1014 -1.94 -42.41 -13.04
N ILE A 1015 -1.62 -43.43 -13.84
CA ILE A 1015 -2.37 -43.81 -15.04
C ILE A 1015 -3.03 -45.16 -14.79
N THR A 1016 -4.29 -45.29 -15.20
CA THR A 1016 -5.06 -46.52 -15.17
C THR A 1016 -5.78 -46.71 -16.51
N ASN A 1017 -6.41 -47.85 -16.74
CA ASN A 1017 -7.21 -48.10 -17.95
C ASN A 1017 -8.36 -47.09 -18.14
N ASP A 1018 -8.82 -46.50 -17.04
CA ASP A 1018 -10.07 -45.73 -16.98
C ASP A 1018 -9.83 -44.22 -16.81
N MET A 1019 -8.77 -43.84 -16.09
CA MET A 1019 -8.45 -42.45 -15.74
C MET A 1019 -6.95 -42.15 -15.68
N ILE A 1020 -6.62 -40.87 -15.85
CA ILE A 1020 -5.33 -40.25 -15.52
C ILE A 1020 -5.54 -39.32 -14.32
N LEU A 1021 -4.74 -39.50 -13.27
CA LEU A 1021 -4.70 -38.64 -12.09
C LEU A 1021 -3.35 -37.92 -12.05
N MET A 1022 -3.36 -36.60 -12.06
CA MET A 1022 -2.19 -35.76 -11.78
C MET A 1022 -2.33 -35.13 -10.40
N VAL A 1023 -1.25 -35.06 -9.63
CA VAL A 1023 -1.23 -34.42 -8.30
C VAL A 1023 0.02 -33.55 -8.10
N ASN A 1024 -0.18 -32.38 -7.50
CA ASN A 1024 0.89 -31.48 -7.07
C ASN A 1024 0.82 -31.30 -5.54
N ASN A 1025 1.91 -31.65 -4.85
CA ASN A 1025 2.02 -31.60 -3.40
C ASN A 1025 2.63 -30.30 -2.86
N GLU A 1026 3.02 -29.36 -3.74
CA GLU A 1026 3.63 -28.07 -3.38
C GLU A 1026 2.60 -26.93 -3.25
N HIS A 1027 1.30 -27.24 -3.37
CA HIS A 1027 0.21 -26.27 -3.29
C HIS A 1027 -0.15 -25.91 -1.83
N LEU A 1028 -0.56 -24.66 -1.59
CA LEU A 1028 -0.61 -24.01 -0.27
C LEU A 1028 -1.38 -24.74 0.83
N VAL A 1029 -2.50 -25.38 0.47
CA VAL A 1029 -3.38 -26.07 1.44
C VAL A 1029 -3.54 -27.55 1.07
N GLY A 1030 -2.39 -28.19 0.85
CA GLY A 1030 -2.26 -29.62 0.60
C GLY A 1030 -2.27 -29.95 -0.89
N THR A 1031 -2.53 -31.23 -1.21
CA THR A 1031 -2.42 -31.74 -2.59
C THR A 1031 -3.49 -31.15 -3.52
N ALA A 1032 -3.05 -30.40 -4.52
CA ALA A 1032 -3.83 -30.05 -5.70
C ALA A 1032 -3.86 -31.24 -6.67
N TYR A 1033 -4.92 -31.38 -7.44
CA TYR A 1033 -5.16 -32.57 -8.28
C TYR A 1033 -5.96 -32.25 -9.54
N SER A 1034 -5.82 -33.12 -10.53
CA SER A 1034 -6.50 -33.04 -11.81
C SER A 1034 -6.82 -34.45 -12.29
N ILE A 1035 -8.09 -34.74 -12.60
CA ILE A 1035 -8.58 -36.09 -12.90
C ILE A 1035 -9.22 -36.11 -14.28
N TRP A 1036 -8.72 -37.00 -15.14
CA TRP A 1036 -9.11 -37.10 -16.54
C TRP A 1036 -9.72 -38.48 -16.73
N LEU A 1037 -11.04 -38.55 -16.93
CA LEU A 1037 -11.79 -39.79 -17.05
C LEU A 1037 -12.22 -40.00 -18.49
N LYS A 1038 -12.08 -41.21 -19.05
CA LYS A 1038 -12.56 -41.48 -20.42
C LYS A 1038 -14.04 -41.15 -20.58
N LYS A 1039 -14.41 -40.48 -21.68
CA LYS A 1039 -15.69 -39.79 -21.89
C LYS A 1039 -16.96 -40.57 -21.51
N ASP A 1040 -16.99 -41.87 -21.80
CA ASP A 1040 -18.15 -42.75 -21.60
C ASP A 1040 -18.13 -43.50 -20.25
N LEU A 1041 -17.14 -43.25 -19.38
CA LEU A 1041 -17.05 -43.88 -18.06
C LEU A 1041 -17.73 -43.03 -16.98
N ILE A 1042 -18.38 -43.72 -16.04
CA ILE A 1042 -19.02 -43.14 -14.85
C ILE A 1042 -18.13 -43.39 -13.63
N TRP A 1043 -18.06 -42.40 -12.74
CA TRP A 1043 -17.31 -42.46 -11.49
C TRP A 1043 -17.72 -43.68 -10.63
N ASN A 1044 -16.74 -44.46 -10.15
CA ASN A 1044 -17.00 -45.67 -9.37
C ASN A 1044 -16.08 -45.82 -8.14
N GLU A 1045 -16.37 -46.79 -7.27
CA GLU A 1045 -15.65 -47.00 -6.01
C GLU A 1045 -14.16 -47.34 -6.20
N LYS A 1046 -13.77 -48.02 -7.29
CA LYS A 1046 -12.35 -48.33 -7.56
C LYS A 1046 -11.56 -47.08 -7.92
N MET A 1047 -12.17 -46.17 -8.68
CA MET A 1047 -11.58 -44.85 -8.97
C MET A 1047 -11.41 -44.05 -7.69
N ALA A 1048 -12.44 -44.03 -6.83
CA ALA A 1048 -12.38 -43.38 -5.53
C ALA A 1048 -11.23 -43.92 -4.67
N GLU A 1049 -11.05 -45.25 -4.57
CA GLU A 1049 -9.97 -45.86 -3.78
C GLU A 1049 -8.56 -45.45 -4.27
N VAL A 1050 -8.35 -45.32 -5.58
CA VAL A 1050 -7.06 -44.87 -6.15
C VAL A 1050 -6.80 -43.39 -5.89
N VAL A 1051 -7.85 -42.56 -5.99
CA VAL A 1051 -7.79 -41.11 -5.78
C VAL A 1051 -7.58 -40.78 -4.29
N GLU A 1052 -8.27 -41.48 -3.38
CA GLU A 1052 -8.10 -41.31 -1.92
C GLU A 1052 -6.71 -41.72 -1.41
N LYS A 1053 -6.08 -42.75 -2.01
CA LYS A 1053 -4.68 -43.12 -1.70
C LYS A 1053 -3.67 -42.02 -2.01
N SER A 1054 -4.01 -41.12 -2.94
CA SER A 1054 -3.23 -39.92 -3.28
C SER A 1054 -3.65 -38.68 -2.46
N CYS A 1055 -4.48 -38.87 -1.42
CA CYS A 1055 -5.05 -37.82 -0.56
C CYS A 1055 -5.82 -36.73 -1.31
N VAL A 1056 -6.62 -37.20 -2.26
CA VAL A 1056 -7.63 -36.44 -2.99
C VAL A 1056 -9.00 -36.99 -2.62
N TRP A 1057 -9.96 -36.09 -2.33
CA TRP A 1057 -11.35 -36.46 -2.04
C TRP A 1057 -12.25 -35.62 -2.94
N VAL A 1058 -12.93 -36.29 -3.87
CA VAL A 1058 -13.79 -35.65 -4.88
C VAL A 1058 -15.22 -35.58 -4.34
N LEU A 1059 -15.72 -34.36 -4.16
CA LEU A 1059 -17.09 -34.07 -3.75
C LEU A 1059 -18.09 -34.43 -4.86
N ASP A 1060 -19.31 -34.77 -4.48
CA ASP A 1060 -20.34 -35.13 -5.46
C ASP A 1060 -20.74 -33.91 -6.34
N ALA A 1061 -20.56 -32.68 -5.84
CA ALA A 1061 -20.69 -31.45 -6.63
C ALA A 1061 -19.65 -31.32 -7.78
N GLN A 1062 -18.49 -31.97 -7.66
CA GLN A 1062 -17.45 -32.03 -8.69
C GLN A 1062 -17.70 -33.18 -9.68
N LYS A 1063 -18.48 -34.19 -9.29
CA LYS A 1063 -18.87 -35.33 -10.14
C LYS A 1063 -20.10 -34.98 -10.99
N ARG A 1064 -19.95 -34.07 -11.94
CA ARG A 1064 -21.06 -33.66 -12.82
C ARG A 1064 -21.30 -34.67 -13.94
N GLU A 1065 -22.29 -35.54 -13.75
CA GLU A 1065 -22.89 -36.30 -14.85
C GLU A 1065 -23.67 -35.36 -15.79
N GLU A 1066 -23.60 -35.59 -17.11
CA GLU A 1066 -24.48 -34.94 -18.08
C GLU A 1066 -25.94 -35.36 -17.81
N LYS A 1067 -26.70 -34.51 -17.11
CA LYS A 1067 -28.16 -34.59 -17.17
C LYS A 1067 -28.59 -34.31 -18.60
N LYS A 1068 -29.06 -35.37 -19.29
CA LYS A 1068 -29.79 -35.28 -20.54
C LYS A 1068 -31.09 -34.50 -20.33
N ASN A 1069 -31.01 -33.18 -20.42
CA ASN A 1069 -32.17 -32.33 -20.63
C ASN A 1069 -32.46 -32.31 -22.13
N ASP A 1070 -33.70 -32.66 -22.49
CA ASP A 1070 -34.16 -32.94 -23.86
C ASP A 1070 -34.37 -31.67 -24.74
N ASP A 1071 -33.77 -30.54 -24.38
CA ASP A 1071 -33.95 -29.27 -25.09
C ASP A 1071 -32.90 -29.08 -26.19
N SER A 1072 -33.39 -29.07 -27.43
CA SER A 1072 -32.59 -29.04 -28.66
C SER A 1072 -32.02 -27.65 -28.97
N GLN A 1073 -31.00 -27.22 -28.21
CA GLN A 1073 -30.06 -26.18 -28.65
C GLN A 1073 -28.63 -26.75 -28.63
N SER A 1074 -27.94 -26.60 -29.75
CA SER A 1074 -26.69 -27.30 -30.06
C SER A 1074 -25.51 -26.86 -29.18
N THR A 1075 -24.95 -27.80 -28.42
CA THR A 1075 -23.59 -27.68 -27.86
C THR A 1075 -22.56 -27.78 -29.00
N SER A 1076 -22.21 -26.65 -29.63
CA SER A 1076 -21.39 -26.63 -30.86
C SER A 1076 -19.87 -26.51 -30.64
N CYS A 1077 -19.37 -26.82 -29.45
CA CYS A 1077 -17.96 -26.61 -29.07
C CYS A 1077 -17.13 -27.92 -28.98
N PHE A 1078 -17.75 -29.07 -29.20
CA PHE A 1078 -17.16 -30.41 -29.00
C PHE A 1078 -17.49 -31.35 -30.15
#